data_AF-A0AAE3R6G5-F1
#
_entry.id   AF-A0AAE3R6G5-F1
#
_cell.length_a   1.000
_cell.length_b   1.000
_cell.length_c   1.000
_cell.angle_alpha   90.00
_cell.angle_beta   90.00
_cell.angle_gamma   90.00
#
_symmetry.space_group_name_H-M   'P 1'
#
loop_
_entity.id
_entity.type
_entity.pdbx_description
1 polymer ?
#
loop_
_entity_poly.entity_id
_entity_poly.type
_entity_poly.pdbx_seq_one_letter_code
_entity_poly.pdbx_strand_id
1 'polypeptide(L)'
;MNFCKNAKSFAWLLVLSALVICSYGQLPATPISQTSIHLSYPEYLVKAQTNNLSQQTTLTAYQKQQDKETSPLDTIKIKNKAELPKGKKQKLPWKLRPLNAKTTANSEFWKVFQNDQLQLQLDYTSQGIIVRSSTPLQLLDVLKNRKDGIAIELVNQKSYTCGSKEYYTTLGRRAGSSINGTILKPIYKKELLRDLNKQKQEFKQLQASKARLSGSAKNKKAIDTTTWQPEAVSVLAGAIPQNDSSKFVTANFLLIHKKRIVGVVHYTDICGDLSLRDSLPLTPQLVTTPLDFSSEDKSFSFQIPFARNSISPDHASMEVVRDTLKNYQIDRILIDAFASIEGIGKMNKQLYQSRADSIVGYLRKYIDHKTTITVQTGENWELFYQQLAQSPNPEWKSWSKTRIKQELQKPGVLKVWEKYLDEQRSASVRLETHLNVRDTLTYVQKYYKAKTAAQAAALQSFYYRQCKAGKLAPNTLFSVHYPKTEEYNSLRQNQMIMDYEFNRQHWSEAQWINHWNDLQTTLVEKDSLSEMQYYAMTFILSEWDFVKRQDYKEKDILQLIQQVTSNNKYRSLEKKARSIFYINTVPYYLQTGNYRKVKEGVDFMYTYYTSQPEVVTNRNTSLQLANFLIEMEAFKPAIQVLDNYLKKTAFDEDIYAQYLKLIFIHPDYQQKRVYTKLLIEASQKLSPAKWCDLFMGECRINFQVFDDEELRSFYCEKCAGIGNEAKQKTK
;
A
#
# COMPACT_ATOMS: atom_id res chain seq x y z
N MET A 1 -40.35 -19.80 15.65
CA MET A 1 -39.83 -21.19 15.76
C MET A 1 -38.84 -21.61 14.65
N ASN A 2 -38.05 -20.68 14.07
CA ASN A 2 -37.07 -20.99 13.02
C ASN A 2 -35.63 -20.51 13.33
N PHE A 3 -35.26 -20.32 14.60
CA PHE A 3 -33.94 -19.78 14.99
C PHE A 3 -32.97 -20.79 15.65
N CYS A 4 -33.36 -22.05 15.87
CA CYS A 4 -32.51 -23.03 16.59
C CYS A 4 -31.66 -23.98 15.73
N LYS A 5 -31.50 -23.73 14.41
CA LYS A 5 -30.69 -24.63 13.54
C LYS A 5 -29.24 -24.18 13.29
N ASN A 6 -28.85 -22.95 13.65
CA ASN A 6 -27.49 -22.45 13.36
C ASN A 6 -26.44 -22.64 14.48
N ALA A 7 -26.84 -23.06 15.69
CA ALA A 7 -25.90 -23.26 16.80
C ALA A 7 -25.05 -24.56 16.70
N LYS A 8 -25.45 -25.52 15.85
CA LYS A 8 -24.78 -26.83 15.77
C LYS A 8 -23.48 -26.83 14.94
N SER A 9 -23.27 -25.82 14.08
CA SER A 9 -22.07 -25.75 13.23
C SER A 9 -20.86 -25.11 13.92
N PHE A 10 -21.06 -24.35 15.00
CA PHE A 10 -19.99 -23.69 15.75
C PHE A 10 -19.49 -24.49 16.97
N ALA A 11 -20.34 -25.37 17.53
CA ALA A 11 -19.98 -26.20 18.70
C ALA A 11 -18.93 -27.28 18.41
N TRP A 12 -18.68 -27.63 17.14
CA TRP A 12 -17.67 -28.63 16.76
C TRP A 12 -16.22 -28.12 16.84
N LEU A 13 -15.99 -26.80 16.88
CA LEU A 13 -14.65 -26.20 16.95
C LEU A 13 -14.07 -26.14 18.37
N LEU A 14 -14.91 -26.21 19.41
CA LEU A 14 -14.46 -26.13 20.82
C LEU A 14 -13.94 -27.45 21.40
N VAL A 15 -14.10 -28.58 20.69
CA VAL A 15 -13.68 -29.91 21.20
C VAL A 15 -12.26 -30.30 20.75
N LEU A 16 -11.68 -29.62 19.74
CA LEU A 16 -10.35 -29.96 19.22
C LEU A 16 -9.18 -29.15 19.82
N SER A 17 -9.46 -28.06 20.53
CA SER A 17 -8.44 -27.21 21.16
C SER A 17 -7.90 -27.74 22.51
N ALA A 18 -8.47 -28.81 23.06
CA ALA A 18 -8.07 -29.38 24.35
C ALA A 18 -7.03 -30.54 24.26
N LEU A 19 -6.55 -30.92 23.07
CA LEU A 19 -5.72 -32.12 22.90
C LEU A 19 -4.32 -31.90 22.27
N VAL A 20 -3.86 -30.66 22.08
CA VAL A 20 -2.52 -30.37 21.50
C VAL A 20 -1.59 -29.64 22.48
N ILE A 21 -1.96 -29.55 23.77
CA ILE A 21 -1.03 -29.09 24.82
C ILE A 21 -0.30 -30.31 25.38
N CYS A 22 0.70 -30.80 24.67
CA CYS A 22 1.86 -31.49 25.24
C CYS A 22 2.90 -31.75 24.14
N SER A 23 4.16 -31.48 24.46
CA SER A 23 5.38 -31.66 23.66
C SER A 23 5.67 -30.58 22.61
N TYR A 24 6.62 -29.68 22.91
CA TYR A 24 7.91 -29.61 22.21
C TYR A 24 8.91 -28.75 23.01
N GLY A 25 10.10 -29.33 23.19
CA GLY A 25 11.19 -28.80 24.01
C GLY A 25 11.97 -27.66 23.36
N GLN A 26 12.67 -26.96 24.24
CA GLN A 26 13.52 -25.79 24.02
C GLN A 26 14.76 -26.11 23.15
N LEU A 27 15.12 -25.20 22.24
CA LEU A 27 16.49 -25.01 21.74
C LEU A 27 16.77 -23.49 21.60
N PRO A 28 18.03 -23.04 21.77
CA PRO A 28 18.35 -21.65 22.10
C PRO A 28 18.55 -20.74 20.89
N ALA A 29 18.19 -19.48 21.07
CA ALA A 29 18.37 -18.38 20.12
C ALA A 29 19.83 -17.87 20.09
N THR A 30 20.29 -17.46 18.91
CA THR A 30 21.49 -16.61 18.72
C THR A 30 21.05 -15.23 18.19
N PRO A 31 21.69 -14.13 18.63
CA PRO A 31 21.26 -12.79 18.29
C PRO A 31 21.90 -12.30 16.98
N ILE A 32 21.11 -11.71 16.09
CA ILE A 32 21.62 -10.94 14.95
C ILE A 32 21.31 -9.46 15.19
N SER A 33 22.37 -8.66 15.07
CA SER A 33 22.45 -7.23 15.31
C SER A 33 21.52 -6.40 14.42
N GLN A 34 20.78 -5.49 15.04
CA GLN A 34 20.01 -4.43 14.38
C GLN A 34 20.94 -3.35 13.83
N THR A 35 20.80 -3.05 12.53
CA THR A 35 21.27 -1.79 11.94
C THR A 35 20.05 -0.91 11.66
N SER A 36 20.04 0.26 12.29
CA SER A 36 19.01 1.29 12.20
C SER A 36 19.11 2.05 10.89
N ILE A 37 18.02 2.09 10.12
CA ILE A 37 17.88 3.00 8.98
C ILE A 37 16.76 4.00 9.33
N HIS A 38 17.16 5.26 9.48
CA HIS A 38 16.27 6.41 9.60
C HIS A 38 15.55 6.65 8.26
N LEU A 39 14.21 6.65 8.28
CA LEU A 39 13.39 7.15 7.17
C LEU A 39 12.50 8.30 7.68
N SER A 40 12.79 9.48 7.15
CA SER A 40 12.08 10.74 7.34
C SER A 40 10.82 10.80 6.49
N TYR A 41 9.69 11.15 7.10
CA TYR A 41 8.41 11.45 6.44
C TYR A 41 8.37 12.92 5.97
N PRO A 42 7.87 13.24 4.76
CA PRO A 42 7.38 14.57 4.44
C PRO A 42 5.87 14.67 4.65
N GLU A 43 5.47 15.68 5.41
CA GLU A 43 4.11 16.18 5.62
C GLU A 43 3.52 16.74 4.33
N TYR A 44 2.32 16.30 3.93
CA TYR A 44 1.38 17.17 3.19
C TYR A 44 -0.05 16.71 3.47
N LEU A 45 -0.83 17.58 4.14
CA LEU A 45 -2.27 17.43 4.33
C LEU A 45 -2.97 18.79 4.13
N VAL A 46 -4.18 18.67 3.57
CA VAL A 46 -5.33 19.61 3.60
C VAL A 46 -5.38 20.72 2.56
N LYS A 47 -6.23 20.52 1.55
CA LYS A 47 -7.40 21.37 1.25
C LYS A 47 -8.25 20.74 0.13
N ALA A 48 -9.42 20.20 0.47
CA ALA A 48 -10.53 20.03 -0.46
C ALA A 48 -11.85 19.74 0.29
N GLN A 49 -12.63 20.79 0.55
CA GLN A 49 -14.06 20.70 0.74
C GLN A 49 -14.69 21.92 0.06
N THR A 50 -15.45 21.66 -1.00
CA THR A 50 -16.77 22.23 -1.36
C THR A 50 -17.08 21.97 -2.85
N ASN A 51 -18.37 21.80 -3.14
CA ASN A 51 -19.03 21.70 -4.46
C ASN A 51 -19.29 20.30 -5.02
N ASN A 52 -20.15 19.56 -4.32
CA ASN A 52 -21.04 18.55 -4.90
C ASN A 52 -22.34 19.23 -5.32
N LEU A 53 -22.45 19.60 -6.60
CA LEU A 53 -23.75 19.70 -7.32
C LEU A 53 -23.60 19.89 -8.84
N SER A 54 -22.37 20.08 -9.38
CA SER A 54 -22.14 20.24 -10.83
C SER A 54 -21.67 18.97 -11.56
N GLN A 55 -21.49 17.84 -10.85
CA GLN A 55 -20.90 16.62 -11.42
C GLN A 55 -21.90 15.70 -12.15
N GLN A 56 -23.21 15.87 -11.96
CA GLN A 56 -24.21 15.01 -12.61
C GLN A 56 -24.51 15.37 -14.07
N THR A 57 -24.27 16.62 -14.47
CA THR A 57 -24.51 17.08 -15.86
C THR A 57 -23.31 16.85 -16.80
N THR A 58 -22.11 16.65 -16.27
CA THR A 58 -20.88 16.37 -17.05
C THR A 58 -20.70 14.89 -17.39
N LEU A 59 -21.26 13.97 -16.59
CA LEU A 59 -21.17 12.52 -16.82
C LEU A 59 -21.93 12.03 -18.06
N THR A 60 -23.06 12.66 -18.39
CA THR A 60 -23.88 12.30 -19.56
C THR A 60 -23.38 12.91 -20.88
N ALA A 61 -22.61 14.00 -20.83
CA ALA A 61 -21.89 14.53 -22.00
C ALA A 61 -20.63 13.70 -22.33
N TYR A 62 -19.95 13.17 -21.32
CA TYR A 62 -18.73 12.36 -21.48
C TYR A 62 -18.99 10.98 -22.13
N GLN A 63 -20.14 10.37 -21.86
CA GLN A 63 -20.53 9.07 -22.45
C GLN A 63 -20.87 9.14 -23.95
N LYS A 64 -21.25 10.31 -24.48
CA LYS A 64 -21.51 10.49 -25.93
C LYS A 64 -20.25 10.80 -26.75
N GLN A 65 -19.14 11.11 -26.09
CA GLN A 65 -17.86 11.43 -26.75
C GLN A 65 -16.89 10.22 -26.79
N GLN A 66 -17.15 9.19 -25.97
CA GLN A 66 -16.34 7.96 -25.87
C GLN A 66 -16.45 7.00 -27.08
N ASP A 67 -17.41 7.17 -27.98
CA ASP A 67 -17.58 6.30 -29.16
C ASP A 67 -16.66 6.68 -30.35
N LYS A 68 -15.70 7.60 -30.19
CA LYS A 68 -14.86 8.08 -31.32
C LYS A 68 -13.36 8.25 -31.07
N GLU A 69 -12.81 7.88 -29.93
CA GLU A 69 -11.35 7.97 -29.72
C GLU A 69 -10.65 6.63 -29.93
N THR A 70 -10.01 6.54 -31.09
CA THR A 70 -9.26 5.40 -31.59
C THR A 70 -7.93 5.20 -30.83
N SER A 71 -7.52 3.95 -30.67
CA SER A 71 -6.25 3.54 -30.07
C SER A 71 -5.05 4.21 -30.77
N PRO A 72 -3.91 4.45 -30.10
CA PRO A 72 -2.68 4.93 -30.75
C PRO A 72 -2.29 4.14 -32.01
N LEU A 73 -2.70 2.87 -32.12
CA LEU A 73 -2.46 1.98 -33.25
C LEU A 73 -3.36 2.22 -34.47
N ASP A 74 -4.54 2.82 -34.30
CA ASP A 74 -5.52 3.00 -35.37
C ASP A 74 -5.16 4.14 -36.34
N THR A 75 -4.18 4.96 -36.00
CA THR A 75 -3.70 6.08 -36.83
C THR A 75 -2.64 5.69 -37.85
N ILE A 76 -2.05 4.49 -37.75
CA ILE A 76 -0.96 4.04 -38.61
C ILE A 76 -1.52 3.38 -39.89
N LYS A 77 -1.79 4.18 -40.93
CA LYS A 77 -2.15 3.67 -42.27
C LYS A 77 -0.92 3.05 -42.95
N ILE A 78 -0.93 1.73 -43.15
CA ILE A 78 0.14 1.02 -43.88
C ILE A 78 -0.35 0.53 -45.25
N LYS A 79 0.35 0.93 -46.31
CA LYS A 79 0.30 0.25 -47.61
C LYS A 79 1.14 -1.04 -47.52
N ASN A 80 0.50 -2.19 -47.38
CA ASN A 80 1.18 -3.49 -47.35
C ASN A 80 1.29 -4.11 -48.74
N LYS A 81 2.53 -4.33 -49.21
CA LYS A 81 2.89 -5.50 -50.02
C LYS A 81 4.41 -5.67 -50.06
N ALA A 82 4.98 -6.31 -49.03
CA ALA A 82 6.27 -6.98 -49.17
C ALA A 82 5.96 -8.47 -49.38
N GLU A 83 6.18 -8.97 -50.59
CA GLU A 83 6.06 -10.39 -50.87
C GLU A 83 7.16 -11.14 -50.12
N LEU A 84 6.77 -12.04 -49.21
CA LEU A 84 7.68 -12.95 -48.54
C LEU A 84 8.44 -13.79 -49.59
N PRO A 85 9.77 -13.95 -49.47
CA PRO A 85 10.52 -14.82 -50.35
C PRO A 85 9.93 -16.23 -50.33
N LYS A 86 9.68 -16.82 -51.51
CA LYS A 86 9.28 -18.23 -51.64
C LYS A 86 10.42 -19.12 -51.14
N GLY A 87 10.34 -19.54 -49.88
CA GLY A 87 11.38 -20.35 -49.23
C GLY A 87 11.62 -21.70 -49.92
N LYS A 88 12.90 -22.09 -50.02
CA LYS A 88 13.32 -23.47 -50.35
C LYS A 88 12.62 -24.45 -49.39
N LYS A 89 12.21 -25.63 -49.88
CA LYS A 89 11.56 -26.67 -49.06
C LYS A 89 12.50 -27.16 -47.95
N GLN A 90 12.40 -26.57 -46.76
CA GLN A 90 13.13 -27.02 -45.57
C GLN A 90 12.53 -28.35 -45.08
N LYS A 91 13.38 -29.36 -44.86
CA LYS A 91 13.00 -30.57 -44.12
C LYS A 91 13.06 -30.25 -42.62
N LEU A 92 11.90 -30.25 -41.95
CA LEU A 92 11.83 -30.01 -40.52
C LEU A 92 11.94 -31.32 -39.71
N PRO A 93 12.45 -31.26 -38.46
CA PRO A 93 12.44 -32.38 -37.53
C PRO A 93 11.04 -32.99 -37.34
N TRP A 94 11.00 -34.24 -36.85
CA TRP A 94 9.74 -34.94 -36.51
C TRP A 94 8.76 -35.13 -37.69
N LYS A 95 9.26 -34.99 -38.93
CA LYS A 95 8.46 -35.01 -40.17
C LYS A 95 7.39 -33.90 -40.16
N LEU A 96 7.67 -32.78 -39.52
CA LEU A 96 6.81 -31.60 -39.55
C LEU A 96 6.86 -30.95 -40.93
N ARG A 97 5.76 -30.32 -41.31
CA ARG A 97 5.64 -29.52 -42.53
C ARG A 97 5.74 -28.04 -42.16
N PRO A 98 6.44 -27.23 -42.97
CA PRO A 98 6.62 -25.80 -42.70
C PRO A 98 5.29 -25.04 -42.68
N LEU A 99 5.34 -23.88 -42.03
CA LEU A 99 4.26 -22.92 -41.95
C LEU A 99 3.85 -22.48 -43.36
N ASN A 100 2.54 -22.33 -43.55
CA ASN A 100 1.96 -21.94 -44.83
C ASN A 100 0.83 -20.95 -44.57
N ALA A 101 1.01 -19.70 -45.02
CA ALA A 101 0.09 -18.59 -44.74
C ALA A 101 -1.37 -18.93 -45.06
N LYS A 102 -1.65 -19.57 -46.21
CA LYS A 102 -3.01 -19.99 -46.60
C LYS A 102 -3.59 -21.04 -45.65
N THR A 103 -2.77 -21.98 -45.17
CA THR A 103 -3.22 -23.01 -44.22
C THR A 103 -3.43 -22.42 -42.82
N THR A 104 -2.55 -21.50 -42.41
CA THR A 104 -2.65 -20.75 -41.15
C THR A 104 -3.93 -19.92 -41.10
N ALA A 105 -4.21 -19.12 -42.13
CA ALA A 105 -5.41 -18.28 -42.21
C ALA A 105 -6.72 -19.08 -42.13
N ASN A 106 -6.71 -20.34 -42.58
CA ASN A 106 -7.86 -21.24 -42.54
C ASN A 106 -7.87 -22.16 -41.31
N SER A 107 -6.87 -22.08 -40.43
CA SER A 107 -6.79 -22.94 -39.25
C SER A 107 -7.70 -22.42 -38.15
N GLU A 108 -8.71 -23.19 -37.78
CA GLU A 108 -9.54 -22.93 -36.60
C GLU A 108 -8.70 -22.86 -35.32
N PHE A 109 -7.67 -23.72 -35.21
CA PHE A 109 -6.71 -23.70 -34.10
C PHE A 109 -6.01 -22.35 -33.98
N TRP A 110 -5.52 -21.79 -35.10
CA TRP A 110 -4.90 -20.47 -35.08
C TRP A 110 -5.90 -19.37 -34.70
N LYS A 111 -7.12 -19.39 -35.23
CA LYS A 111 -8.16 -18.39 -34.95
C LYS A 111 -8.59 -18.37 -33.49
N VAL A 112 -8.82 -19.54 -32.89
CA VAL A 112 -9.21 -19.66 -31.47
C VAL A 112 -8.09 -19.16 -30.56
N PHE A 113 -6.83 -19.46 -30.90
CA PHE A 113 -5.68 -18.92 -30.19
C PHE A 113 -5.61 -17.39 -30.29
N GLN A 114 -5.77 -16.82 -31.50
CA GLN A 114 -5.74 -15.36 -31.70
C GLN A 114 -6.86 -14.62 -30.98
N ASN A 115 -8.02 -15.26 -30.78
CA ASN A 115 -9.16 -14.67 -30.09
C ASN A 115 -9.07 -14.78 -28.55
N ASP A 116 -7.90 -15.13 -28.01
CA ASP A 116 -7.64 -15.25 -26.56
C ASP A 116 -8.57 -16.29 -25.87
N GLN A 117 -9.10 -17.24 -26.65
CA GLN A 117 -9.94 -18.33 -26.15
C GLN A 117 -9.11 -19.53 -25.69
N LEU A 118 -7.82 -19.55 -26.01
CA LEU A 118 -6.89 -20.62 -25.64
C LEU A 118 -5.65 -20.03 -24.95
N GLN A 119 -5.51 -20.33 -23.67
CA GLN A 119 -4.36 -19.95 -22.86
C GLN A 119 -3.38 -21.13 -22.77
N LEU A 120 -2.13 -20.91 -23.16
CA LEU A 120 -1.02 -21.87 -23.10
C LEU A 120 0.16 -21.24 -22.37
N GLN A 121 0.73 -21.94 -21.40
CA GLN A 121 1.79 -21.44 -20.53
C GLN A 121 2.98 -22.39 -20.50
N LEU A 122 4.14 -21.86 -20.13
CA LEU A 122 5.39 -22.59 -19.98
C LEU A 122 5.87 -22.53 -18.54
N ASP A 123 5.99 -23.69 -17.89
CA ASP A 123 6.69 -23.81 -16.62
C ASP A 123 8.06 -24.44 -16.83
N TYR A 124 9.08 -23.82 -16.25
CA TYR A 124 10.43 -24.33 -16.25
C TYR A 124 10.67 -25.06 -14.94
N THR A 125 10.97 -26.36 -15.02
CA THR A 125 11.20 -27.23 -13.85
C THR A 125 12.56 -27.94 -13.96
N SER A 126 12.99 -28.58 -12.89
CA SER A 126 14.18 -29.46 -12.91
C SER A 126 14.05 -30.62 -13.91
N GLN A 127 12.82 -31.02 -14.28
CA GLN A 127 12.54 -32.08 -15.25
C GLN A 127 12.49 -31.59 -16.70
N GLY A 128 12.49 -30.27 -16.93
CA GLY A 128 12.38 -29.65 -18.24
C GLY A 128 11.22 -28.67 -18.33
N ILE A 129 10.74 -28.46 -19.56
CA ILE A 129 9.66 -27.54 -19.88
C ILE A 129 8.32 -28.26 -19.80
N ILE A 130 7.43 -27.80 -18.93
CA ILE A 130 6.03 -28.22 -18.85
C ILE A 130 5.19 -27.23 -19.64
N VAL A 131 4.29 -27.76 -20.47
CA VAL A 131 3.24 -26.98 -21.11
C VAL A 131 1.97 -27.12 -20.30
N ARG A 132 1.38 -26.00 -19.94
CA ARG A 132 0.09 -25.94 -19.26
C ARG A 132 -0.97 -25.24 -20.11
N SER A 133 -2.22 -25.64 -19.99
CA SER A 133 -3.38 -24.88 -20.46
C SER A 133 -4.44 -24.79 -19.37
N SER A 134 -4.83 -23.57 -18.99
CA SER A 134 -5.96 -23.25 -18.09
C SER A 134 -7.32 -23.29 -18.78
N THR A 135 -7.35 -23.44 -20.11
CA THR A 135 -8.54 -23.56 -20.95
C THR A 135 -8.59 -24.91 -21.67
N PRO A 136 -8.62 -26.03 -20.91
CA PRO A 136 -8.44 -27.37 -21.45
C PRO A 136 -9.51 -27.79 -22.46
N LEU A 137 -10.76 -27.33 -22.29
CA LEU A 137 -11.84 -27.65 -23.22
C LEU A 137 -11.65 -26.97 -24.56
N GLN A 138 -11.28 -25.68 -24.57
CA GLN A 138 -10.98 -24.93 -25.79
C GLN A 138 -9.77 -25.53 -26.53
N LEU A 139 -8.76 -25.99 -25.79
CA LEU A 139 -7.62 -26.72 -26.36
C LEU A 139 -8.08 -28.02 -27.06
N LEU A 140 -9.00 -28.77 -26.45
CA LEU A 140 -9.53 -29.98 -27.08
C LEU A 140 -10.40 -29.70 -28.30
N ASP A 141 -11.18 -28.63 -28.26
CA ASP A 141 -12.05 -28.23 -29.36
C ASP A 141 -11.25 -27.91 -30.61
N VAL A 142 -10.08 -27.30 -30.50
CA VAL A 142 -9.24 -26.99 -31.66
C VAL A 142 -8.44 -28.19 -32.18
N LEU A 143 -8.18 -29.18 -31.35
CA LEU A 143 -7.44 -30.39 -31.72
C LEU A 143 -8.38 -31.44 -32.33
N LYS A 144 -8.80 -31.27 -33.59
CA LYS A 144 -9.76 -32.19 -34.23
C LYS A 144 -9.14 -33.54 -34.61
N ASN A 145 -7.89 -33.58 -35.07
CA ASN A 145 -7.24 -34.78 -35.62
C ASN A 145 -6.19 -35.39 -34.67
N ARG A 146 -5.92 -36.69 -34.84
CA ARG A 146 -4.87 -37.41 -34.06
C ARG A 146 -3.45 -36.86 -34.22
N LYS A 147 -3.21 -36.07 -35.27
CA LYS A 147 -1.91 -35.46 -35.62
C LYS A 147 -1.92 -33.93 -35.39
N ASP A 148 -2.93 -33.44 -34.71
CA ASP A 148 -2.96 -32.07 -34.20
C ASP A 148 -2.28 -32.06 -32.83
N GLY A 149 -1.61 -30.96 -32.50
CA GLY A 149 -0.84 -30.88 -31.28
C GLY A 149 -0.06 -29.58 -31.16
N ILE A 150 0.94 -29.63 -30.30
CA ILE A 150 1.82 -28.51 -30.00
C ILE A 150 3.28 -28.99 -29.98
N ALA A 151 4.22 -28.09 -30.23
CA ALA A 151 5.64 -28.34 -29.97
C ALA A 151 6.28 -27.09 -29.40
N ILE A 152 7.44 -27.27 -28.76
CA ILE A 152 8.26 -26.17 -28.28
C ILE A 152 9.44 -25.99 -29.22
N GLU A 153 9.66 -24.75 -29.62
CA GLU A 153 10.87 -24.34 -30.31
C GLU A 153 11.77 -23.55 -29.35
N LEU A 154 13.02 -23.98 -29.22
CA LEU A 154 14.05 -23.30 -28.44
C LEU A 154 14.90 -22.43 -29.37
N VAL A 155 14.93 -21.12 -29.12
CA VAL A 155 15.65 -20.13 -29.93
C VAL A 155 16.77 -19.50 -29.12
N ASN A 156 17.97 -19.49 -29.67
CA ASN A 156 19.17 -18.93 -29.03
C ASN A 156 19.33 -17.44 -29.37
N GLN A 157 19.51 -16.60 -28.35
CA GLN A 157 19.68 -15.15 -28.48
C GLN A 157 20.97 -14.75 -29.22
N LYS A 158 22.01 -15.58 -29.21
CA LYS A 158 23.32 -15.29 -29.83
C LYS A 158 23.21 -14.86 -31.30
N SER A 159 22.24 -15.41 -32.02
CA SER A 159 22.00 -15.04 -33.42
C SER A 159 21.44 -13.63 -33.61
N TYR A 160 20.93 -12.98 -32.55
CA TYR A 160 20.32 -11.65 -32.60
C TYR A 160 21.22 -10.54 -32.06
N THR A 161 22.33 -10.88 -31.39
CA THR A 161 23.23 -9.87 -30.82
C THR A 161 23.82 -8.96 -31.90
N CYS A 162 24.14 -7.72 -31.50
CA CYS A 162 24.75 -6.75 -32.39
C CYS A 162 26.11 -7.26 -32.89
N GLY A 163 26.38 -7.11 -34.20
CA GLY A 163 27.60 -7.63 -34.83
C GLY A 163 27.65 -9.15 -35.08
N SER A 164 26.64 -9.92 -34.67
CA SER A 164 26.60 -11.36 -34.89
C SER A 164 26.46 -11.71 -36.38
N LYS A 165 27.45 -12.44 -36.93
CA LYS A 165 27.38 -13.00 -38.29
C LYS A 165 26.29 -14.06 -38.41
N GLU A 166 25.98 -14.76 -37.31
CA GLU A 166 24.93 -15.80 -37.25
C GLU A 166 23.55 -15.23 -37.57
N TYR A 167 23.35 -13.91 -37.38
CA TYR A 167 22.12 -13.24 -37.81
C TYR A 167 21.85 -13.45 -39.31
N TYR A 168 22.85 -13.26 -40.17
CA TYR A 168 22.67 -13.35 -41.63
C TYR A 168 22.88 -14.77 -42.18
N THR A 169 23.68 -15.60 -41.50
CA THR A 169 24.04 -16.93 -42.00
C THR A 169 23.10 -18.04 -41.53
N THR A 170 22.42 -17.86 -40.40
CA THR A 170 21.52 -18.89 -39.85
C THR A 170 20.16 -18.83 -40.56
N LEU A 171 19.68 -19.99 -41.03
CA LEU A 171 18.37 -20.11 -41.66
C LEU A 171 17.25 -19.91 -40.61
N GLY A 172 16.73 -18.68 -40.52
CA GLY A 172 15.64 -18.26 -39.64
C GLY A 172 14.43 -17.70 -40.38
N ARG A 173 13.40 -17.26 -39.64
CA ARG A 173 12.14 -16.67 -40.13
C ARG A 173 12.39 -15.43 -40.98
N ARG A 174 13.34 -14.60 -40.58
CA ARG A 174 13.89 -13.48 -41.37
C ARG A 174 14.40 -13.89 -42.76
N ALA A 175 14.85 -15.13 -42.92
CA ALA A 175 15.29 -15.72 -44.20
C ALA A 175 14.24 -16.63 -44.85
N GLY A 176 12.98 -16.58 -44.40
CA GLY A 176 11.86 -17.36 -44.95
C GLY A 176 11.67 -18.78 -44.36
N SER A 177 12.40 -19.13 -43.30
CA SER A 177 12.18 -20.37 -42.54
C SER A 177 10.87 -20.32 -41.74
N SER A 178 10.33 -21.47 -41.35
CA SER A 178 9.21 -21.53 -40.38
C SER A 178 9.67 -21.52 -38.92
N ILE A 179 10.98 -21.67 -38.70
CA ILE A 179 11.63 -21.81 -37.41
C ILE A 179 12.91 -20.98 -37.33
N ASN A 180 13.23 -20.50 -36.14
CA ASN A 180 14.45 -19.82 -35.72
C ASN A 180 15.38 -20.72 -34.88
N GLY A 181 14.95 -21.92 -34.46
CA GLY A 181 15.74 -22.76 -33.57
C GLY A 181 15.38 -24.24 -33.54
N THR A 182 15.66 -24.89 -32.42
CA THR A 182 15.55 -26.35 -32.26
C THR A 182 14.15 -26.74 -31.80
N ILE A 183 13.51 -27.68 -32.50
CA ILE A 183 12.15 -28.16 -32.16
C ILE A 183 12.23 -29.39 -31.25
N LEU A 184 11.67 -29.28 -30.04
CA LEU A 184 11.45 -30.42 -29.14
C LEU A 184 10.38 -31.38 -29.68
N LYS A 185 10.33 -32.60 -29.14
CA LYS A 185 9.38 -33.62 -29.58
C LYS A 185 7.92 -33.10 -29.50
N PRO A 186 7.14 -33.11 -30.60
CA PRO A 186 5.75 -32.65 -30.55
C PRO A 186 4.87 -33.49 -29.63
N ILE A 187 3.99 -32.82 -28.89
CA ILE A 187 2.93 -33.41 -28.09
C ILE A 187 1.64 -33.38 -28.93
N TYR A 188 1.10 -34.55 -29.26
CA TYR A 188 -0.13 -34.63 -30.05
C TYR A 188 -1.37 -34.82 -29.15
N LYS A 189 -2.55 -34.69 -29.76
CA LYS A 189 -3.86 -34.84 -29.11
C LYS A 189 -3.95 -36.05 -28.17
N LYS A 190 -3.39 -37.20 -28.56
CA LYS A 190 -3.48 -38.44 -27.74
C LYS A 190 -2.78 -38.25 -26.40
N GLU A 191 -1.60 -37.63 -26.38
CA GLU A 191 -0.84 -37.36 -25.17
C GLU A 191 -1.56 -36.33 -24.28
N LEU A 192 -2.05 -35.23 -24.86
CA LEU A 192 -2.82 -34.21 -24.14
C LEU A 192 -4.11 -34.78 -23.51
N LEU A 193 -4.79 -35.70 -24.19
CA LEU A 193 -5.99 -36.36 -23.68
C LEU A 193 -5.72 -37.32 -22.50
N ARG A 194 -4.48 -37.80 -22.30
CA ARG A 194 -4.18 -38.74 -21.20
C ARG A 194 -4.42 -38.09 -19.85
N ASP A 195 -3.93 -36.86 -19.67
CA ASP A 195 -4.08 -36.10 -18.43
C ASP A 195 -5.56 -35.83 -18.12
N LEU A 196 -6.32 -35.35 -19.11
CA LEU A 196 -7.75 -35.11 -18.97
C LEU A 196 -8.56 -36.37 -18.65
N ASN A 197 -8.24 -37.48 -19.31
CA ASN A 197 -8.90 -38.74 -19.01
C ASN A 197 -8.58 -39.22 -17.59
N LYS A 198 -7.36 -39.02 -17.10
CA LYS A 198 -6.98 -39.32 -15.71
C LYS A 198 -7.81 -38.49 -14.72
N GLN A 199 -7.85 -37.17 -14.90
CA GLN A 199 -8.66 -36.26 -14.08
C GLN A 199 -10.14 -36.64 -14.07
N LYS A 200 -10.70 -37.01 -15.23
CA LYS A 200 -12.10 -37.48 -15.34
C LYS A 200 -12.35 -38.76 -14.53
N GLN A 201 -11.39 -39.67 -14.48
CA GLN A 201 -11.52 -40.90 -13.69
C GLN A 201 -11.43 -40.62 -12.19
N GLU A 202 -10.51 -39.74 -11.77
CA GLU A 202 -10.40 -39.29 -10.37
C GLU A 202 -11.70 -38.63 -9.88
N PHE A 203 -12.30 -37.77 -10.71
CA PHE A 203 -13.61 -37.18 -10.41
C PHE A 203 -14.70 -38.24 -10.22
N LYS A 204 -14.75 -39.25 -11.09
CA LYS A 204 -15.70 -40.37 -10.96
C LYS A 204 -15.50 -41.12 -9.64
N GLN A 205 -14.26 -41.37 -9.25
CA GLN A 205 -13.94 -42.05 -7.98
C GLN A 205 -14.39 -41.23 -6.77
N LEU A 206 -14.19 -39.91 -6.79
CA LEU A 206 -14.64 -38.99 -5.73
C LEU A 206 -16.16 -38.92 -5.62
N GLN A 207 -16.88 -38.88 -6.74
CA GLN A 207 -18.34 -38.93 -6.71
C GLN A 207 -18.84 -40.28 -6.20
N ALA A 208 -18.18 -41.38 -6.57
CA ALA A 208 -18.50 -42.70 -6.05
C ALA A 208 -18.32 -42.78 -4.53
N SER A 209 -17.23 -42.21 -3.99
CA SER A 209 -16.97 -42.24 -2.55
C SER A 209 -17.99 -41.40 -1.77
N LYS A 210 -18.35 -40.21 -2.27
CA LYS A 210 -19.41 -39.38 -1.68
C LYS A 210 -20.77 -40.08 -1.66
N ALA A 211 -21.15 -40.73 -2.76
CA ALA A 211 -22.41 -41.48 -2.85
C ALA A 211 -22.46 -42.70 -1.90
N ARG A 212 -21.31 -43.34 -1.63
CA ARG A 212 -21.19 -44.39 -0.63
C ARG A 212 -21.38 -43.85 0.79
N LEU A 213 -20.75 -42.72 1.11
CA LEU A 213 -20.84 -42.07 2.43
C LEU A 213 -22.25 -41.53 2.72
N SER A 214 -23.00 -41.10 1.70
CA SER A 214 -24.37 -40.58 1.86
C SER A 214 -25.45 -41.66 1.99
N GLY A 215 -25.08 -42.95 2.05
CA GLY A 215 -26.04 -44.07 2.15
C GLY A 215 -26.90 -44.29 0.89
N SER A 216 -26.65 -43.54 -0.20
CA SER A 216 -27.41 -43.62 -1.45
C SER A 216 -27.01 -44.82 -2.34
N ALA A 217 -26.20 -45.74 -1.81
CA ALA A 217 -25.56 -46.86 -2.51
C ALA A 217 -26.53 -47.91 -3.08
N LYS A 218 -27.84 -47.86 -2.76
CA LYS A 218 -28.82 -48.84 -3.25
C LYS A 218 -29.22 -48.67 -4.71
N ASN A 219 -28.92 -47.55 -5.36
CA ASN A 219 -29.13 -47.37 -6.79
C ASN A 219 -27.77 -47.21 -7.49
N LYS A 220 -27.36 -48.23 -8.27
CA LYS A 220 -26.26 -48.15 -9.26
C LYS A 220 -26.62 -47.19 -10.42
N LYS A 221 -27.17 -46.00 -10.14
CA LYS A 221 -27.28 -44.97 -11.17
C LYS A 221 -25.87 -44.59 -11.59
N ALA A 222 -25.65 -44.51 -12.90
CA ALA A 222 -24.40 -44.05 -13.46
C ALA A 222 -23.99 -42.74 -12.78
N ILE A 223 -22.75 -42.66 -12.30
CA ILE A 223 -22.21 -41.44 -11.69
C ILE A 223 -22.32 -40.34 -12.72
N ASP A 224 -23.12 -39.32 -12.41
CA ASP A 224 -23.31 -38.19 -13.28
C ASP A 224 -21.99 -37.42 -13.41
N THR A 225 -21.46 -37.41 -14.63
CA THR A 225 -20.23 -36.68 -14.97
C THR A 225 -20.50 -35.44 -15.82
N THR A 226 -21.77 -35.06 -16.00
CA THR A 226 -22.15 -33.84 -16.74
C THR A 226 -21.65 -32.57 -16.06
N THR A 227 -21.41 -32.62 -14.74
CA THR A 227 -20.85 -31.51 -13.96
C THR A 227 -19.32 -31.48 -13.93
N TRP A 228 -18.64 -32.50 -14.49
CA TRP A 228 -17.17 -32.54 -14.53
C TRP A 228 -16.65 -31.50 -15.52
N GLN A 229 -15.68 -30.73 -15.05
CA GLN A 229 -15.00 -29.69 -15.82
C GLN A 229 -13.51 -29.78 -15.46
N PRO A 230 -12.61 -30.01 -16.42
CA PRO A 230 -11.18 -30.06 -16.15
C PRO A 230 -10.66 -28.67 -15.75
N GLU A 231 -9.76 -28.62 -14.78
CA GLU A 231 -9.16 -27.37 -14.30
C GLU A 231 -8.03 -26.89 -15.22
N ALA A 232 -7.15 -27.80 -15.63
CA ALA A 232 -6.06 -27.54 -16.56
C ALA A 232 -5.59 -28.81 -17.27
N VAL A 233 -4.76 -28.67 -18.30
CA VAL A 233 -3.92 -29.75 -18.84
C VAL A 233 -2.46 -29.39 -18.61
N SER A 234 -1.67 -30.33 -18.09
CA SER A 234 -0.22 -30.15 -17.94
C SER A 234 0.54 -31.33 -18.55
N VAL A 235 1.49 -31.07 -19.44
CA VAL A 235 2.31 -32.11 -20.09
C VAL A 235 3.76 -31.68 -20.22
N LEU A 236 4.70 -32.57 -19.86
CA LEU A 236 6.12 -32.38 -20.09
C LEU A 236 6.44 -32.37 -21.59
N ALA A 237 6.96 -31.25 -22.10
CA ALA A 237 7.37 -31.11 -23.50
C ALA A 237 8.79 -31.60 -23.79
N GLY A 238 9.68 -31.58 -22.79
CA GLY A 238 11.03 -32.13 -22.90
C GLY A 238 12.04 -31.41 -22.02
N ALA A 239 13.24 -31.98 -21.91
CA ALA A 239 14.36 -31.39 -21.19
C ALA A 239 14.93 -30.19 -21.94
N ILE A 240 15.40 -29.20 -21.19
CA ILE A 240 16.21 -28.10 -21.71
C ILE A 240 17.62 -28.67 -21.92
N PRO A 241 18.24 -28.50 -23.11
CA PRO A 241 19.59 -28.99 -23.35
C PRO A 241 20.58 -28.43 -22.30
N GLN A 242 21.27 -29.30 -21.57
CA GLN A 242 22.19 -28.92 -20.48
C GLN A 242 23.51 -28.28 -20.96
N ASN A 243 23.74 -28.20 -22.27
CA ASN A 243 25.07 -28.01 -22.86
C ASN A 243 25.31 -26.69 -23.60
N ASP A 244 24.48 -25.66 -23.39
CA ASP A 244 24.75 -24.36 -24.01
C ASP A 244 24.98 -23.31 -22.92
N SER A 245 26.25 -23.12 -22.60
CA SER A 245 26.79 -22.00 -21.84
C SER A 245 26.59 -20.64 -22.55
N SER A 246 25.90 -20.59 -23.70
CA SER A 246 25.36 -19.36 -24.26
C SER A 246 24.06 -18.96 -23.54
N LYS A 247 24.21 -18.00 -22.62
CA LYS A 247 23.33 -17.69 -21.49
C LYS A 247 21.85 -17.30 -21.76
N PHE A 248 21.29 -17.42 -22.98
CA PHE A 248 19.92 -16.98 -23.26
C PHE A 248 19.19 -17.78 -24.35
N VAL A 249 18.27 -18.63 -23.93
CA VAL A 249 17.32 -19.37 -24.79
C VAL A 249 15.89 -18.94 -24.46
N THR A 250 15.06 -18.68 -25.48
CA THR A 250 13.61 -18.47 -25.33
C THR A 250 12.84 -19.62 -25.98
N ALA A 251 11.66 -19.90 -25.46
CA ALA A 251 10.77 -20.94 -25.97
C ALA A 251 9.56 -20.33 -26.69
N ASN A 252 9.28 -20.79 -27.91
CA ASN A 252 8.05 -20.46 -28.64
C ASN A 252 7.11 -21.67 -28.69
N PHE A 253 5.80 -21.43 -28.69
CA PHE A 253 4.83 -22.48 -29.04
C PHE A 253 4.68 -22.60 -30.54
N LEU A 254 4.77 -23.82 -31.04
CA LEU A 254 4.39 -24.19 -32.40
C LEU A 254 3.03 -24.89 -32.34
N LEU A 255 2.02 -24.27 -32.95
CA LEU A 255 0.69 -24.88 -33.09
C LEU A 255 0.70 -25.79 -34.32
N ILE A 256 0.27 -27.04 -34.15
CA ILE A 256 0.38 -28.09 -35.17
C ILE A 256 -1.00 -28.58 -35.58
N HIS A 257 -1.27 -28.53 -36.87
CA HIS A 257 -2.46 -29.13 -37.49
C HIS A 257 -2.05 -30.13 -38.58
N LYS A 258 -2.43 -31.40 -38.41
CA LYS A 258 -2.08 -32.51 -39.32
C LYS A 258 -0.57 -32.55 -39.64
N LYS A 259 0.29 -32.45 -38.62
CA LYS A 259 1.77 -32.33 -38.74
C LYS A 259 2.29 -31.10 -39.50
N ARG A 260 1.48 -30.07 -39.73
CA ARG A 260 1.92 -28.80 -40.30
C ARG A 260 1.91 -27.74 -39.22
N ILE A 261 2.96 -26.93 -39.16
CA ILE A 261 2.97 -25.74 -38.31
C ILE A 261 1.92 -24.77 -38.87
N VAL A 262 0.95 -24.38 -38.05
CA VAL A 262 -0.09 -23.42 -38.43
C VAL A 262 0.05 -22.09 -37.70
N GLY A 263 0.80 -22.04 -36.60
CA GLY A 263 1.04 -20.81 -35.85
C GLY A 263 2.31 -20.92 -35.03
N VAL A 264 2.92 -19.76 -34.79
CA VAL A 264 4.04 -19.58 -33.87
C VAL A 264 3.59 -18.55 -32.86
N VAL A 265 3.74 -18.86 -31.58
CA VAL A 265 3.45 -17.94 -30.49
C VAL A 265 4.76 -17.61 -29.80
N HIS A 266 5.09 -16.33 -29.80
CA HIS A 266 6.22 -15.80 -29.03
C HIS A 266 5.79 -15.56 -27.60
N TYR A 267 6.55 -16.11 -26.66
CA TYR A 267 6.37 -15.79 -25.25
C TYR A 267 7.31 -14.64 -24.86
N THR A 268 6.84 -13.77 -23.99
CA THR A 268 7.61 -12.62 -23.52
C THR A 268 7.78 -12.74 -22.03
N ASP A 269 8.99 -12.50 -21.54
CA ASP A 269 9.23 -12.44 -20.11
C ASP A 269 8.65 -11.11 -19.63
N ILE A 270 7.47 -11.12 -19.02
CA ILE A 270 6.88 -9.92 -18.39
C ILE A 270 6.70 -10.22 -16.92
N CYS A 271 7.06 -9.25 -16.09
CA CYS A 271 6.96 -9.39 -14.65
C CYS A 271 5.71 -8.70 -14.16
N GLY A 272 4.92 -9.47 -13.42
CA GLY A 272 3.98 -8.95 -12.45
C GLY A 272 4.59 -8.98 -11.06
N ASP A 273 3.79 -8.57 -10.10
CA ASP A 273 4.07 -8.72 -8.68
C ASP A 273 2.75 -8.76 -7.91
N LEU A 274 2.83 -9.14 -6.63
CA LEU A 274 1.70 -9.12 -5.72
C LEU A 274 1.73 -7.87 -4.83
N SER A 275 2.08 -6.70 -5.36
CA SER A 275 2.18 -5.45 -4.59
C SER A 275 0.85 -4.73 -4.40
N LEU A 276 -0.20 -5.11 -5.14
CA LEU A 276 -1.55 -4.57 -4.94
C LEU A 276 -2.01 -4.83 -3.52
N ARG A 277 -2.34 -3.74 -2.81
CA ARG A 277 -2.87 -3.75 -1.44
C ARG A 277 -4.06 -2.79 -1.39
N ASP A 278 -5.08 -3.17 -0.65
CA ASP A 278 -6.23 -2.33 -0.33
C ASP A 278 -6.77 -2.74 1.03
N SER A 279 -7.47 -1.84 1.69
CA SER A 279 -8.00 -2.06 3.02
C SER A 279 -9.33 -1.36 3.22
N LEU A 280 -10.05 -1.82 4.24
CA LEU A 280 -11.21 -1.11 4.78
C LEU A 280 -10.76 -0.22 5.95
N PRO A 281 -11.33 0.99 6.08
CA PRO A 281 -11.00 1.86 7.21
C PRO A 281 -11.48 1.24 8.53
N LEU A 282 -10.69 1.38 9.59
CA LEU A 282 -11.14 1.06 10.94
C LEU A 282 -12.09 2.16 11.42
N THR A 283 -13.25 1.78 11.98
CA THR A 283 -14.28 2.74 12.42
C THR A 283 -14.70 2.46 13.87
N PRO A 284 -13.89 2.84 14.88
CA PRO A 284 -14.36 2.82 16.26
C PRO A 284 -15.55 3.78 16.42
N GLN A 285 -16.47 3.46 17.32
CA GLN A 285 -17.63 4.28 17.68
C GLN A 285 -17.20 5.46 18.54
N LEU A 286 -16.83 6.57 17.91
CA LEU A 286 -16.41 7.78 18.61
C LEU A 286 -17.60 8.71 18.86
N VAL A 287 -17.62 9.37 20.01
CA VAL A 287 -18.56 10.46 20.32
C VAL A 287 -17.94 11.82 20.01
N THR A 288 -18.80 12.77 19.64
CA THR A 288 -18.44 14.15 19.30
C THR A 288 -18.52 15.10 20.49
N THR A 289 -19.10 14.67 21.62
CA THR A 289 -19.25 15.49 22.81
C THR A 289 -17.89 16.05 23.23
N PRO A 290 -17.73 17.38 23.24
CA PRO A 290 -16.52 18.00 23.78
C PRO A 290 -16.39 17.60 25.24
N LEU A 291 -15.21 17.14 25.63
CA LEU A 291 -14.87 17.13 27.04
C LEU A 291 -14.67 18.58 27.45
N ASP A 292 -15.59 19.09 28.26
CA ASP A 292 -15.40 20.34 28.97
C ASP A 292 -14.37 20.08 30.08
N PHE A 293 -13.09 20.21 29.72
CA PHE A 293 -12.07 20.44 30.71
C PHE A 293 -12.25 21.89 31.12
N SER A 294 -12.99 22.14 32.20
CA SER A 294 -12.97 23.45 32.82
C SER A 294 -11.53 23.73 33.21
N SER A 295 -10.78 24.42 32.36
CA SER A 295 -9.45 24.90 32.68
C SER A 295 -9.67 25.95 33.75
N GLU A 296 -9.30 25.66 35.00
CA GLU A 296 -9.15 26.74 35.96
C GLU A 296 -8.05 27.64 35.41
N ASP A 297 -8.43 28.83 34.92
CA ASP A 297 -7.46 29.85 34.55
C ASP A 297 -6.60 30.13 35.78
N LYS A 298 -5.29 29.90 35.64
CA LYS A 298 -4.32 30.12 36.72
C LYS A 298 -3.37 31.23 36.34
N SER A 299 -3.23 32.19 37.24
CA SER A 299 -2.24 33.25 37.14
C SER A 299 -1.10 32.99 38.12
N PHE A 300 0.12 32.91 37.61
CA PHE A 300 1.33 32.78 38.44
C PHE A 300 2.07 34.11 38.46
N SER A 301 2.56 34.55 39.62
CA SER A 301 3.35 35.78 39.76
C SER A 301 4.67 35.48 40.43
N PHE A 302 5.75 35.95 39.83
CA PHE A 302 7.12 35.75 40.28
C PHE A 302 7.81 37.10 40.48
N GLN A 303 8.69 37.18 41.46
CA GLN A 303 9.58 38.32 41.66
C GLN A 303 11.01 37.87 41.35
N ILE A 304 11.64 38.56 40.40
CA ILE A 304 12.96 38.21 39.87
C ILE A 304 13.96 39.29 40.29
N PRO A 305 14.81 39.05 41.30
CA PRO A 305 15.79 40.04 41.75
C PRO A 305 16.95 40.19 40.76
N PHE A 306 17.59 41.36 40.79
CA PHE A 306 18.77 41.73 40.04
C PHE A 306 19.83 42.34 40.96
N ALA A 307 21.09 41.93 40.79
CA ALA A 307 22.19 42.61 41.44
C ALA A 307 22.34 44.07 40.93
N ARG A 308 22.97 44.92 41.76
CA ARG A 308 23.31 46.30 41.39
C ARG A 308 24.08 46.35 40.07
N ASN A 309 23.67 47.26 39.17
CA ASN A 309 24.23 47.43 37.83
C ASN A 309 24.23 46.15 36.95
N SER A 310 23.51 45.10 37.33
CA SER A 310 23.39 43.87 36.57
C SER A 310 22.11 43.87 35.72
N ILE A 311 22.23 43.28 34.53
CA ILE A 311 21.11 42.93 33.65
C ILE A 311 20.76 41.43 33.72
N SER A 312 21.58 40.64 34.43
CA SER A 312 21.37 39.21 34.57
C SER A 312 20.34 38.94 35.68
N PRO A 313 19.19 38.31 35.38
CA PRO A 313 18.20 37.94 36.38
C PRO A 313 18.75 36.84 37.29
N ASP A 314 18.25 36.78 38.53
CA ASP A 314 18.55 35.69 39.45
C ASP A 314 18.18 34.31 38.86
N HIS A 315 19.14 33.39 38.86
CA HIS A 315 19.00 32.10 38.20
C HIS A 315 17.92 31.23 38.86
N ALA A 316 17.91 31.14 40.20
CA ALA A 316 16.97 30.28 40.92
C ALA A 316 15.52 30.71 40.66
N SER A 317 15.26 32.02 40.67
CA SER A 317 13.96 32.59 40.35
C SER A 317 13.53 32.27 38.91
N MET A 318 14.46 32.34 37.95
CA MET A 318 14.20 31.97 36.55
C MET A 318 13.98 30.47 36.33
N GLU A 319 14.53 29.60 37.18
CA GLU A 319 14.25 28.16 37.14
C GLU A 319 12.81 27.85 37.57
N VAL A 320 12.29 28.52 38.59
CA VAL A 320 10.89 28.37 39.04
C VAL A 320 9.92 28.82 37.93
N VAL A 321 10.24 29.92 37.25
CA VAL A 321 9.45 30.38 36.09
C VAL A 321 9.49 29.32 34.98
N ARG A 322 10.69 28.82 34.63
CA ARG A 322 10.87 27.76 33.61
C ARG A 322 10.04 26.52 33.92
N ASP A 323 10.04 26.08 35.18
CA ASP A 323 9.32 24.86 35.55
C ASP A 323 7.79 25.08 35.51
N THR A 324 7.32 26.30 35.74
CA THR A 324 5.92 26.67 35.48
C THR A 324 5.58 26.64 33.99
N LEU A 325 6.46 27.16 33.12
CA LEU A 325 6.26 27.13 31.66
C LEU A 325 6.16 25.71 31.07
N LYS A 326 6.76 24.71 31.71
CA LYS A 326 6.68 23.31 31.26
C LYS A 326 5.29 22.70 31.46
N ASN A 327 4.62 23.09 32.54
CA ASN A 327 3.40 22.42 33.02
C ASN A 327 2.10 23.09 32.53
N TYR A 328 2.20 24.27 31.91
CA TYR A 328 1.04 25.08 31.52
C TYR A 328 1.20 25.63 30.11
N GLN A 329 0.08 25.82 29.41
CA GLN A 329 0.05 26.57 28.17
C GLN A 329 -0.12 28.05 28.49
N ILE A 330 0.75 28.89 27.91
CA ILE A 330 0.86 30.31 28.27
C ILE A 330 0.13 31.17 27.24
N ASP A 331 -0.90 31.88 27.70
CA ASP A 331 -1.68 32.81 26.88
C ASP A 331 -0.95 34.16 26.79
N ARG A 332 -0.51 34.65 27.95
CA ARG A 332 0.10 35.96 28.07
C ARG A 332 1.16 35.99 29.17
N ILE A 333 2.21 36.78 28.93
CA ILE A 333 3.23 37.10 29.92
C ILE A 333 3.25 38.62 30.11
N LEU A 334 3.18 39.06 31.36
CA LEU A 334 3.37 40.44 31.76
C LEU A 334 4.71 40.54 32.50
N ILE A 335 5.57 41.47 32.07
CA ILE A 335 6.88 41.71 32.68
C ILE A 335 6.95 43.18 33.08
N ASP A 336 7.04 43.44 34.38
CA ASP A 336 7.27 44.77 34.92
C ASP A 336 8.71 44.81 35.46
N ALA A 337 9.65 45.38 34.70
CA ALA A 337 11.06 45.41 35.06
C ALA A 337 11.48 46.80 35.56
N PHE A 338 12.02 46.86 36.77
CA PHE A 338 12.36 48.12 37.41
C PHE A 338 13.87 48.34 37.59
N ALA A 339 14.26 49.61 37.56
CA ALA A 339 15.51 50.08 38.13
C ALA A 339 15.23 50.83 39.43
N SER A 340 16.22 50.82 40.32
CA SER A 340 16.19 51.59 41.55
C SER A 340 16.41 53.08 41.25
N ILE A 341 15.80 53.96 42.06
CA ILE A 341 15.63 55.38 41.69
C ILE A 341 16.91 56.24 41.81
N GLU A 342 18.00 55.72 42.38
CA GLU A 342 19.26 56.44 42.62
C GLU A 342 20.07 56.72 41.35
N GLY A 343 19.81 55.99 40.27
CA GLY A 343 20.57 56.10 39.03
C GLY A 343 20.25 57.35 38.18
N ILE A 344 21.20 57.73 37.34
CA ILE A 344 21.08 58.86 36.42
C ILE A 344 20.10 58.48 35.30
N GLY A 345 19.15 59.37 34.98
CA GLY A 345 17.96 59.04 34.18
C GLY A 345 18.22 58.33 32.84
N LYS A 346 19.31 58.64 32.11
CA LYS A 346 19.66 57.95 30.86
C LYS A 346 20.20 56.54 31.09
N MET A 347 21.00 56.34 32.13
CA MET A 347 21.58 55.03 32.49
C MET A 347 20.53 54.10 33.09
N ASN A 348 19.66 54.61 33.98
CA ASN A 348 18.55 53.84 34.52
C ASN A 348 17.58 53.39 33.42
N LYS A 349 17.32 54.26 32.44
CA LYS A 349 16.48 53.92 31.28
C LYS A 349 17.04 52.77 30.45
N GLN A 350 18.34 52.75 30.22
CA GLN A 350 18.98 51.62 29.56
C GLN A 350 18.90 50.36 30.44
N LEU A 351 19.13 50.50 31.75
CA LEU A 351 19.20 49.37 32.67
C LEU A 351 17.87 48.62 32.81
N TYR A 352 16.75 49.32 33.06
CA TYR A 352 15.46 48.64 33.18
C TYR A 352 14.99 48.02 31.86
N GLN A 353 15.39 48.59 30.71
CA GLN A 353 15.07 48.04 29.40
C GLN A 353 15.86 46.75 29.15
N SER A 354 17.17 46.77 29.38
CA SER A 354 18.02 45.60 29.22
C SER A 354 17.67 44.46 30.18
N ARG A 355 17.13 44.76 31.37
CA ARG A 355 16.59 43.74 32.30
C ARG A 355 15.31 43.09 31.79
N ALA A 356 14.39 43.86 31.20
CA ALA A 356 13.24 43.27 30.55
C ALA A 356 13.66 42.41 29.37
N ASP A 357 14.57 42.90 28.53
CA ASP A 357 15.06 42.18 27.35
C ASP A 357 15.77 40.88 27.74
N SER A 358 16.52 40.84 28.86
CA SER A 358 17.18 39.63 29.34
C SER A 358 16.19 38.56 29.82
N ILE A 359 15.12 38.95 30.53
CA ILE A 359 14.03 38.05 30.90
C ILE A 359 13.32 37.55 29.64
N VAL A 360 12.94 38.43 28.72
CA VAL A 360 12.28 38.06 27.45
C VAL A 360 13.14 37.08 26.66
N GLY A 361 14.44 37.37 26.51
CA GLY A 361 15.39 36.51 25.81
C GLY A 361 15.55 35.13 26.45
N TYR A 362 15.43 35.04 27.78
CA TYR A 362 15.41 33.76 28.47
C TYR A 362 14.10 33.00 28.24
N LEU A 363 12.94 33.65 28.42
CA LEU A 363 11.62 33.01 28.30
C LEU A 363 11.34 32.53 26.86
N ARG A 364 11.76 33.30 25.84
CA ARG A 364 11.60 32.95 24.42
C ARG A 364 12.26 31.65 23.99
N LYS A 365 13.15 31.08 24.80
CA LYS A 365 13.73 29.74 24.56
C LYS A 365 12.75 28.61 24.84
N TYR A 366 11.66 28.87 25.56
CA TYR A 366 10.75 27.86 26.09
C TYR A 366 9.28 28.08 25.70
N ILE A 367 8.93 29.18 25.04
CA ILE A 367 7.55 29.55 24.68
C ILE A 367 7.43 29.79 23.17
N ASP A 368 6.22 29.59 22.61
CA ASP A 368 5.93 29.86 21.21
C ASP A 368 6.19 31.34 20.87
N HIS A 369 6.73 31.61 19.68
CA HIS A 369 6.92 32.97 19.17
C HIS A 369 5.61 33.77 19.10
N LYS A 370 4.46 33.10 18.99
CA LYS A 370 3.12 33.72 18.96
C LYS A 370 2.60 34.14 20.34
N THR A 371 3.20 33.69 21.44
CA THR A 371 2.79 34.10 22.80
C THR A 371 3.03 35.60 22.98
N THR A 372 2.00 36.30 23.48
CA THR A 372 2.05 37.75 23.69
C THR A 372 2.80 38.06 24.98
N ILE A 373 3.86 38.87 24.88
CA ILE A 373 4.61 39.38 26.02
C ILE A 373 4.40 40.90 26.09
N THR A 374 3.82 41.38 27.18
CA THR A 374 3.72 42.81 27.46
C THR A 374 4.81 43.19 28.45
N VAL A 375 5.59 44.21 28.11
CA VAL A 375 6.69 44.69 28.94
C VAL A 375 6.38 46.12 29.39
N GLN A 376 6.45 46.36 30.69
CA GLN A 376 6.50 47.71 31.26
C GLN A 376 7.85 47.90 31.95
N THR A 377 8.47 49.06 31.73
CA THR A 377 9.77 49.37 32.33
C THR A 377 9.80 50.79 32.88
N GLY A 378 10.52 50.96 33.98
CA GLY A 378 10.61 52.25 34.64
C GLY A 378 11.46 52.22 35.91
N GLU A 379 11.50 53.34 36.59
CA GLU A 379 12.05 53.41 37.94
C GLU A 379 10.94 53.12 38.95
N ASN A 380 11.26 52.37 40.02
CA ASN A 380 10.26 51.92 40.99
C ASN A 380 9.88 53.03 42.01
N TRP A 381 9.36 54.15 41.50
CA TRP A 381 8.92 55.28 42.33
C TRP A 381 7.78 54.90 43.28
N GLU A 382 6.90 54.00 42.87
CA GLU A 382 5.78 53.54 43.69
C GLU A 382 6.28 52.81 44.94
N LEU A 383 7.15 51.79 44.78
CA LEU A 383 7.75 51.09 45.91
C LEU A 383 8.59 52.04 46.76
N PHE A 384 9.35 52.95 46.15
CA PHE A 384 10.12 53.95 46.89
C PHE A 384 9.23 54.79 47.83
N TYR A 385 8.09 55.30 47.35
CA TYR A 385 7.17 56.08 48.18
C TYR A 385 6.51 55.26 49.30
N GLN A 386 6.30 53.95 49.08
CA GLN A 386 5.87 53.03 50.13
C GLN A 386 6.96 52.83 51.19
N GLN A 387 8.21 52.66 50.76
CA GLN A 387 9.39 52.50 51.63
C GLN A 387 9.68 53.76 52.46
N LEU A 388 9.38 54.96 51.96
CA LEU A 388 9.57 56.22 52.70
C LEU A 388 8.93 56.20 54.09
N ALA A 389 7.73 55.62 54.23
CA ALA A 389 7.00 55.56 55.49
C ALA A 389 7.73 54.73 56.57
N GLN A 390 8.62 53.82 56.16
CA GLN A 390 9.40 52.92 57.02
C GLN A 390 10.89 53.27 57.00
N SER A 391 11.23 54.41 56.40
CA SER A 391 12.61 54.87 56.23
C SER A 391 12.99 55.92 57.26
N PRO A 392 14.29 56.23 57.41
CA PRO A 392 14.74 57.35 58.23
C PRO A 392 14.32 58.74 57.72
N ASN A 393 13.71 58.83 56.52
CA ASN A 393 13.41 60.10 55.85
C ASN A 393 11.96 60.18 55.31
N PRO A 394 10.92 60.02 56.15
CA PRO A 394 9.53 60.11 55.70
C PRO A 394 9.17 61.50 55.12
N GLU A 395 9.89 62.55 55.50
CA GLU A 395 9.69 63.93 55.03
C GLU A 395 9.93 64.10 53.52
N TRP A 396 10.68 63.18 52.89
CA TRP A 396 10.98 63.21 51.46
C TRP A 396 9.75 62.99 50.58
N LYS A 397 8.62 62.54 51.15
CA LYS A 397 7.35 62.38 50.42
C LYS A 397 6.88 63.69 49.79
N SER A 398 7.23 64.83 50.39
CA SER A 398 6.91 66.18 49.91
C SER A 398 7.91 66.72 48.87
N TRP A 399 9.02 66.02 48.63
CA TRP A 399 10.09 66.49 47.76
C TRP A 399 9.83 66.14 46.29
N SER A 400 10.40 66.95 45.39
CA SER A 400 10.42 66.61 43.97
C SER A 400 11.33 65.40 43.71
N LYS A 401 10.97 64.58 42.70
CA LYS A 401 11.78 63.43 42.26
C LYS A 401 13.23 63.79 41.98
N THR A 402 13.48 64.98 41.42
CA THR A 402 14.83 65.50 41.14
C THR A 402 15.64 65.72 42.41
N ARG A 403 15.02 66.31 43.45
CA ARG A 403 15.68 66.56 44.73
C ARG A 403 16.01 65.24 45.44
N ILE A 404 15.06 64.30 45.46
CA ILE A 404 15.26 62.97 46.05
C ILE A 404 16.44 62.25 45.37
N LYS A 405 16.50 62.30 44.03
CA LYS A 405 17.62 61.74 43.27
C LYS A 405 18.96 62.37 43.61
N GLN A 406 19.03 63.69 43.73
CA GLN A 406 20.27 64.38 44.14
C GLN A 406 20.72 63.97 45.54
N GLU A 407 19.77 63.77 46.46
CA GLU A 407 20.08 63.36 47.83
C GLU A 407 20.59 61.92 47.90
N LEU A 408 19.98 61.01 47.14
CA LEU A 408 20.39 59.60 47.03
C LEU A 408 21.78 59.42 46.39
N GLN A 409 22.34 60.44 45.74
CA GLN A 409 23.72 60.40 45.22
C GLN A 409 24.78 60.65 46.30
N LYS A 410 24.41 61.14 47.48
CA LYS A 410 25.35 61.39 48.57
C LYS A 410 25.80 60.06 49.20
N PRO A 411 27.10 59.77 49.34
CA PRO A 411 27.59 58.46 49.80
C PRO A 411 27.02 57.99 51.15
N GLY A 412 26.89 58.91 52.12
CA GLY A 412 26.33 58.58 53.44
C GLY A 412 24.85 58.24 53.41
N VAL A 413 24.08 58.92 52.55
CA VAL A 413 22.65 58.68 52.36
C VAL A 413 22.43 57.37 51.61
N LEU A 414 23.18 57.15 50.52
CA LEU A 414 23.08 55.93 49.72
C LEU A 414 23.35 54.67 50.54
N LYS A 415 24.34 54.72 51.45
CA LYS A 415 24.67 53.59 52.34
C LYS A 415 23.50 53.21 53.27
N VAL A 416 22.75 54.20 53.76
CA VAL A 416 21.56 53.97 54.60
C VAL A 416 20.40 53.43 53.77
N TRP A 417 20.27 53.89 52.53
CA TRP A 417 19.18 53.54 51.63
C TRP A 417 19.40 52.25 50.82
N GLU A 418 20.61 51.69 50.79
CA GLU A 418 20.96 50.54 49.94
C GLU A 418 20.02 49.35 50.13
N LYS A 419 19.61 49.03 51.36
CA LYS A 419 18.66 47.93 51.62
C LYS A 419 17.34 48.13 50.87
N TYR A 420 16.78 49.34 50.92
CA TYR A 420 15.51 49.67 50.27
C TYR A 420 15.66 49.76 48.74
N LEU A 421 16.79 50.28 48.26
CA LEU A 421 17.08 50.37 46.84
C LEU A 421 17.37 49.00 46.22
N ASP A 422 17.92 48.06 46.98
CA ASP A 422 18.14 46.69 46.52
C ASP A 422 16.82 45.94 46.28
N GLU A 423 15.84 46.12 47.17
CA GLU A 423 14.47 45.58 46.99
C GLU A 423 13.79 46.12 45.71
N GLN A 424 14.14 47.33 45.28
CA GLN A 424 13.63 47.91 44.03
C GLN A 424 14.27 47.31 42.77
N ARG A 425 15.40 46.61 42.88
CA ARG A 425 16.09 45.96 41.75
C ARG A 425 15.48 44.61 41.48
N SER A 426 14.20 44.61 41.12
CA SER A 426 13.44 43.41 40.80
C SER A 426 12.58 43.60 39.57
N ALA A 427 12.20 42.50 38.94
CA ALA A 427 11.14 42.48 37.95
C ALA A 427 10.00 41.56 38.41
N SER A 428 8.77 41.98 38.18
CA SER A 428 7.60 41.12 38.34
C SER A 428 7.31 40.42 37.02
N VAL A 429 7.18 39.09 37.05
CA VAL A 429 6.75 38.29 35.91
C VAL A 429 5.43 37.64 36.26
N ARG A 430 4.36 37.98 35.52
CA ARG A 430 3.05 37.34 35.65
C ARG A 430 2.74 36.50 34.42
N LEU A 431 2.34 35.25 34.63
CA LEU A 431 1.93 34.31 33.60
C LEU A 431 0.41 34.11 33.70
N GLU A 432 -0.30 34.35 32.61
CA GLU A 432 -1.71 33.97 32.45
C GLU A 432 -1.76 32.66 31.64
N THR A 433 -2.42 31.63 32.19
CA THR A 433 -2.25 30.25 31.70
C THR A 433 -3.55 29.44 31.70
N HIS A 434 -3.57 28.41 30.84
CA HIS A 434 -4.50 27.29 30.88
C HIS A 434 -3.76 25.93 30.81
N LEU A 435 -4.48 24.83 31.07
CA LEU A 435 -3.89 23.48 31.15
C LEU A 435 -3.36 23.00 29.78
N ASN A 436 -2.14 22.47 29.78
CA ASN A 436 -1.52 21.86 28.61
C ASN A 436 -2.09 20.45 28.34
N VAL A 437 -2.45 20.17 27.08
CA VAL A 437 -2.93 18.85 26.61
C VAL A 437 -1.94 17.72 26.95
N ARG A 438 -0.64 17.98 27.05
CA ARG A 438 0.37 16.94 27.36
C ARG A 438 0.27 16.44 28.82
N ASP A 439 -0.11 17.30 29.76
CA ASP A 439 -0.29 16.97 31.18
C ASP A 439 -1.75 16.64 31.55
N THR A 440 -2.67 16.71 30.58
CA THR A 440 -4.02 16.18 30.77
C THR A 440 -4.00 14.70 31.14
N LEU A 441 -2.96 13.91 30.85
CA LEU A 441 -2.99 12.49 31.19
C LEU A 441 -3.03 12.24 32.71
N THR A 442 -2.10 12.81 33.47
CA THR A 442 -2.05 12.63 34.93
C THR A 442 -3.20 13.37 35.60
N TYR A 443 -3.59 14.55 35.08
CA TYR A 443 -4.71 15.32 35.60
C TYR A 443 -6.06 14.61 35.34
N VAL A 444 -6.29 14.08 34.13
CA VAL A 444 -7.51 13.34 33.75
C VAL A 444 -7.58 11.98 34.43
N GLN A 445 -6.47 11.24 34.54
CA GLN A 445 -6.45 9.99 35.33
C GLN A 445 -6.70 10.24 36.82
N LYS A 446 -6.20 11.35 37.38
CA LYS A 446 -6.36 11.71 38.81
C LYS A 446 -7.75 12.27 39.13
N TYR A 447 -8.35 13.07 38.24
CA TYR A 447 -9.67 13.69 38.48
C TYR A 447 -10.84 12.86 37.94
N TYR A 448 -10.63 11.98 36.96
CA TYR A 448 -11.72 11.32 36.25
C TYR A 448 -11.79 9.81 36.56
N LYS A 449 -12.41 9.47 37.70
CA LYS A 449 -13.17 8.22 37.79
C LYS A 449 -14.46 8.45 37.01
N ALA A 450 -14.50 8.08 35.74
CA ALA A 450 -15.69 8.24 34.91
C ALA A 450 -16.92 7.73 35.69
N LYS A 451 -17.90 8.61 35.91
CA LYS A 451 -19.07 8.29 36.74
C LYS A 451 -20.17 7.59 35.93
N THR A 452 -20.10 7.71 34.60
CA THR A 452 -21.10 7.21 33.64
C THR A 452 -20.42 6.70 32.37
N ALA A 453 -21.05 5.79 31.63
CA ALA A 453 -20.52 5.32 30.35
C ALA A 453 -20.42 6.45 29.30
N ALA A 454 -21.33 7.44 29.34
CA ALA A 454 -21.29 8.57 28.41
C ALA A 454 -20.01 9.41 28.56
N GLN A 455 -19.60 9.68 29.80
CA GLN A 455 -18.34 10.39 30.06
C GLN A 455 -17.12 9.53 29.68
N ALA A 456 -17.18 8.22 29.95
CA ALA A 456 -16.14 7.29 29.53
C ALA A 456 -15.99 7.24 28.00
N ALA A 457 -17.09 7.32 27.25
CA ALA A 457 -17.09 7.40 25.79
C ALA A 457 -16.44 8.69 25.26
N ALA A 458 -16.78 9.84 25.85
CA ALA A 458 -16.16 11.12 25.51
C ALA A 458 -14.65 11.08 25.74
N LEU A 459 -14.23 10.48 26.85
CA LEU A 459 -12.82 10.30 27.21
C LEU A 459 -12.07 9.38 26.25
N GLN A 460 -12.62 8.19 25.95
CA GLN A 460 -12.02 7.30 24.97
C GLN A 460 -11.88 7.96 23.60
N SER A 461 -12.89 8.72 23.17
CA SER A 461 -12.88 9.42 21.88
C SER A 461 -11.86 10.54 21.84
N PHE A 462 -11.68 11.27 22.93
CA PHE A 462 -10.62 12.26 23.06
C PHE A 462 -9.25 11.61 22.97
N TYR A 463 -8.98 10.57 23.76
CA TYR A 463 -7.68 9.88 23.73
C TYR A 463 -7.37 9.33 22.34
N TYR A 464 -8.33 8.70 21.67
CA TYR A 464 -8.14 8.18 20.32
C TYR A 464 -7.71 9.29 19.35
N ARG A 465 -8.39 10.44 19.37
CA ARG A 465 -8.03 11.60 18.54
C ARG A 465 -6.63 12.13 18.85
N GLN A 466 -6.22 12.19 20.11
CA GLN A 466 -4.87 12.62 20.48
C GLN A 466 -3.79 11.61 20.06
N CYS A 467 -4.05 10.30 20.16
CA CYS A 467 -3.14 9.26 19.66
C CYS A 467 -3.00 9.33 18.14
N LYS A 468 -4.12 9.49 17.40
CA LYS A 468 -4.09 9.68 15.93
C LYS A 468 -3.31 10.94 15.52
N ALA A 469 -3.31 11.98 16.34
CA ALA A 469 -2.54 13.21 16.12
C ALA A 469 -1.07 13.12 16.59
N GLY A 470 -0.61 11.98 17.10
CA GLY A 470 0.76 11.81 17.62
C GLY A 470 1.05 12.55 18.91
N LYS A 471 0.03 13.08 19.59
CA LYS A 471 0.17 13.88 20.83
C LYS A 471 0.22 13.03 22.10
N LEU A 472 -0.32 11.81 22.05
CA LEU A 472 -0.30 10.84 23.15
C LEU A 472 0.18 9.47 22.69
N ALA A 473 0.87 8.76 23.58
CA ALA A 473 1.29 7.38 23.34
C ALA A 473 0.07 6.43 23.35
N PRO A 474 -0.03 5.47 22.43
CA PRO A 474 -1.18 4.55 22.37
C PRO A 474 -1.43 3.75 23.65
N ASN A 475 -0.38 3.39 24.40
CA ASN A 475 -0.50 2.63 25.66
C ASN A 475 -1.44 3.29 26.68
N THR A 476 -1.60 4.61 26.61
CA THR A 476 -2.54 5.38 27.42
C THR A 476 -4.01 4.97 27.22
N LEU A 477 -4.41 4.58 26.00
CA LEU A 477 -5.78 4.13 25.71
C LEU A 477 -6.15 2.84 26.45
N PHE A 478 -5.13 2.03 26.77
CA PHE A 478 -5.29 0.68 27.31
C PHE A 478 -5.06 0.62 28.82
N SER A 479 -4.65 1.73 29.46
CA SER A 479 -4.57 1.81 30.93
C SER A 479 -5.94 1.93 31.60
N VAL A 480 -6.99 2.22 30.84
CA VAL A 480 -8.36 2.34 31.35
C VAL A 480 -9.07 1.00 31.15
N HIS A 481 -9.57 0.39 32.23
CA HIS A 481 -10.36 -0.84 32.14
C HIS A 481 -11.85 -0.53 32.27
N TYR A 482 -12.66 -0.99 31.31
CA TYR A 482 -14.10 -0.83 31.36
C TYR A 482 -14.79 -2.09 31.95
N PRO A 483 -15.82 -1.94 32.79
CA PRO A 483 -16.59 -3.06 33.33
C PRO A 483 -17.18 -3.96 32.24
N LYS A 484 -17.35 -5.26 32.53
CA LYS A 484 -18.05 -6.23 31.67
C LYS A 484 -19.57 -6.14 31.84
N THR A 485 -20.14 -4.96 31.61
CA THR A 485 -21.58 -4.71 31.62
C THR A 485 -22.04 -4.18 30.26
N GLU A 486 -23.33 -4.34 29.96
CA GLU A 486 -23.94 -3.97 28.68
C GLU A 486 -23.70 -2.48 28.33
N GLU A 487 -23.80 -1.60 29.32
CA GLU A 487 -23.59 -0.15 29.21
C GLU A 487 -22.19 0.21 28.65
N TYR A 488 -21.17 -0.61 28.91
CA TYR A 488 -19.78 -0.38 28.50
C TYR A 488 -19.34 -1.26 27.32
N ASN A 489 -20.26 -2.02 26.70
CA ASN A 489 -19.93 -2.92 25.58
C ASN A 489 -19.25 -2.17 24.42
N SER A 490 -19.79 -1.03 24.00
CA SER A 490 -19.23 -0.21 22.90
C SER A 490 -17.80 0.27 23.21
N LEU A 491 -17.51 0.60 24.46
CA LEU A 491 -16.19 1.06 24.89
C LEU A 491 -15.15 -0.05 24.85
N ARG A 492 -15.50 -1.27 25.31
CA ARG A 492 -14.61 -2.43 25.22
C ARG A 492 -14.35 -2.83 23.76
N GLN A 493 -15.40 -2.80 22.94
CA GLN A 493 -15.33 -3.05 21.50
C GLN A 493 -14.41 -2.04 20.79
N ASN A 494 -14.55 -0.75 21.13
CA ASN A 494 -13.64 0.30 20.66
C ASN A 494 -12.19 0.05 21.10
N GLN A 495 -11.93 -0.36 22.34
CA GLN A 495 -10.57 -0.70 22.77
C GLN A 495 -9.96 -1.79 21.91
N MET A 496 -10.73 -2.83 21.59
CA MET A 496 -10.26 -3.91 20.74
C MET A 496 -9.87 -3.44 19.32
N ILE A 497 -10.69 -2.56 18.72
CA ILE A 497 -10.39 -1.94 17.42
C ILE A 497 -9.12 -1.09 17.52
N MET A 498 -9.00 -0.28 18.57
CA MET A 498 -7.86 0.62 18.78
C MET A 498 -6.57 -0.14 19.07
N ASP A 499 -6.63 -1.25 19.82
CA ASP A 499 -5.46 -2.09 20.12
C ASP A 499 -4.88 -2.67 18.83
N TYR A 500 -5.74 -3.20 17.97
CA TYR A 500 -5.32 -3.63 16.64
C TYR A 500 -4.78 -2.49 15.77
N GLU A 501 -5.39 -1.30 15.83
CA GLU A 501 -4.93 -0.16 15.04
C GLU A 501 -3.50 0.26 15.42
N PHE A 502 -3.21 0.35 16.71
CA PHE A 502 -1.97 0.94 17.23
C PHE A 502 -0.88 -0.09 17.56
N ASN A 503 -1.24 -1.31 17.97
CA ASN A 503 -0.30 -2.25 18.56
C ASN A 503 -0.03 -3.51 17.74
N ARG A 504 -0.81 -3.81 16.68
CA ARG A 504 -0.68 -5.07 15.90
C ARG A 504 0.73 -5.37 15.39
N GLN A 505 1.52 -4.35 15.09
CA GLN A 505 2.90 -4.51 14.59
C GLN A 505 3.85 -5.07 15.67
N HIS A 506 3.49 -4.96 16.94
CA HIS A 506 4.30 -5.41 18.08
C HIS A 506 3.75 -6.69 18.73
N TRP A 507 2.66 -7.26 18.19
CA TRP A 507 2.06 -8.45 18.76
C TRP A 507 2.89 -9.71 18.50
N SER A 508 3.11 -10.49 19.56
CA SER A 508 3.54 -11.88 19.47
C SER A 508 2.45 -12.77 18.88
N GLU A 509 2.81 -13.97 18.41
CA GLU A 509 1.83 -14.96 17.91
C GLU A 509 0.74 -15.27 18.95
N ALA A 510 1.10 -15.33 20.24
CA ALA A 510 0.13 -15.55 21.31
C ALA A 510 -0.87 -14.40 21.44
N GLN A 511 -0.43 -13.15 21.26
CA GLN A 511 -1.32 -11.98 21.28
C GLN A 511 -2.25 -11.98 20.06
N TRP A 512 -1.76 -12.36 18.88
CA TRP A 512 -2.60 -12.55 17.70
C TRP A 512 -3.71 -13.58 17.93
N ILE A 513 -3.36 -14.74 18.50
CA ILE A 513 -4.33 -15.81 18.82
C ILE A 513 -5.33 -15.33 19.87
N ASN A 514 -4.88 -14.65 20.93
CA ASN A 514 -5.76 -14.13 21.98
C ASN A 514 -6.75 -13.12 21.42
N HIS A 515 -6.28 -12.16 20.63
CA HIS A 515 -7.14 -11.17 19.99
C HIS A 515 -8.16 -11.80 19.05
N TRP A 516 -7.74 -12.80 18.27
CA TRP A 516 -8.65 -13.57 17.41
C TRP A 516 -9.74 -14.28 18.21
N ASN A 517 -9.37 -14.95 19.31
CA ASN A 517 -10.33 -15.64 20.18
C ASN A 517 -11.31 -14.65 20.82
N ASP A 518 -10.82 -13.51 21.31
CA ASP A 518 -11.65 -12.45 21.90
C ASP A 518 -12.62 -11.86 20.87
N LEU A 519 -12.16 -11.67 19.63
CA LEU A 519 -13.01 -11.25 18.51
C LEU A 519 -14.12 -12.27 18.23
N GLN A 520 -13.78 -13.56 18.12
CA GLN A 520 -14.77 -14.61 17.86
C GLN A 520 -15.80 -14.69 19.00
N THR A 521 -15.36 -14.63 20.26
CA THR A 521 -16.26 -14.62 21.42
C THR A 521 -17.20 -13.41 21.40
N THR A 522 -16.68 -12.22 21.11
CA THR A 522 -17.48 -10.97 21.05
C THR A 522 -18.53 -10.98 19.93
N LEU A 523 -18.32 -11.75 18.85
CA LEU A 523 -19.29 -11.88 17.75
C LEU A 523 -20.47 -12.79 18.09
N VAL A 524 -20.34 -13.68 19.07
CA VAL A 524 -21.39 -14.62 19.49
C VAL A 524 -22.27 -14.02 20.59
N GLU A 525 -21.81 -12.96 21.26
CA GLU A 525 -22.61 -12.23 22.24
C GLU A 525 -23.87 -11.65 21.60
N LYS A 526 -25.01 -11.76 22.29
CA LYS A 526 -26.34 -11.36 21.79
C LYS A 526 -26.41 -9.88 21.39
N ASP A 527 -25.56 -9.05 22.01
CA ASP A 527 -25.52 -7.59 21.84
C ASP A 527 -24.34 -7.13 20.97
N SER A 528 -23.79 -8.03 20.13
CA SER A 528 -22.70 -7.66 19.22
C SER A 528 -23.15 -6.56 18.24
N LEU A 529 -22.46 -5.42 18.27
CA LEU A 529 -22.82 -4.25 17.47
C LEU A 529 -22.45 -4.47 16.00
N SER A 530 -23.16 -3.81 15.09
CA SER A 530 -22.88 -3.88 13.64
C SER A 530 -21.44 -3.46 13.30
N GLU A 531 -20.87 -2.57 14.11
CA GLU A 531 -19.49 -2.10 14.07
C GLU A 531 -18.48 -3.19 14.40
N MET A 532 -18.83 -4.13 15.29
CA MET A 532 -17.96 -5.28 15.58
C MET A 532 -17.96 -6.29 14.46
N GLN A 533 -19.11 -6.53 13.84
CA GLN A 533 -19.17 -7.37 12.64
C GLN A 533 -18.38 -6.74 11.49
N TYR A 534 -18.48 -5.42 11.33
CA TYR A 534 -17.66 -4.67 10.38
C TYR A 534 -16.16 -4.74 10.69
N TYR A 535 -15.79 -4.61 11.97
CA TYR A 535 -14.41 -4.77 12.41
C TYR A 535 -13.90 -6.18 12.14
N ALA A 536 -14.69 -7.21 12.45
CA ALA A 536 -14.34 -8.60 12.17
C ALA A 536 -14.06 -8.84 10.69
N MET A 537 -14.94 -8.33 9.82
CA MET A 537 -14.75 -8.38 8.37
C MET A 537 -13.45 -7.66 7.97
N THR A 538 -13.20 -6.47 8.51
CA THR A 538 -11.99 -5.68 8.21
C THR A 538 -10.71 -6.40 8.66
N PHE A 539 -10.71 -6.97 9.87
CA PHE A 539 -9.61 -7.76 10.41
C PHE A 539 -9.34 -9.00 9.54
N ILE A 540 -10.38 -9.78 9.24
CA ILE A 540 -10.26 -11.01 8.45
C ILE A 540 -9.71 -10.74 7.05
N LEU A 541 -10.16 -9.66 6.41
CA LEU A 541 -9.69 -9.26 5.10
C LEU A 541 -8.25 -8.71 5.13
N SER A 542 -7.86 -8.05 6.22
CA SER A 542 -6.50 -7.49 6.33
C SER A 542 -5.46 -8.55 6.71
N GLU A 543 -5.87 -9.57 7.47
CA GLU A 543 -4.99 -10.55 8.10
C GLU A 543 -5.21 -11.98 7.54
N TRP A 544 -5.43 -12.06 6.22
CA TRP A 544 -5.77 -13.31 5.53
C TRP A 544 -4.79 -14.45 5.83
N ASP A 545 -3.49 -14.19 5.80
CA ASP A 545 -2.47 -15.23 6.04
C ASP A 545 -2.55 -15.81 7.46
N PHE A 546 -2.88 -14.98 8.45
CA PHE A 546 -3.11 -15.44 9.82
C PHE A 546 -4.43 -16.24 9.90
N VAL A 547 -5.53 -15.67 9.41
CA VAL A 547 -6.87 -16.27 9.50
C VAL A 547 -6.95 -17.62 8.77
N LYS A 548 -6.29 -17.74 7.63
CA LYS A 548 -6.21 -19.00 6.88
C LYS A 548 -5.53 -20.11 7.68
N ARG A 549 -4.51 -19.81 8.49
CA ARG A 549 -3.86 -20.81 9.38
C ARG A 549 -4.78 -21.32 10.47
N GLN A 550 -5.83 -20.56 10.81
CA GLN A 550 -6.85 -20.95 11.79
C GLN A 550 -7.98 -21.81 11.17
N ASP A 551 -7.81 -22.32 9.95
CA ASP A 551 -8.77 -23.13 9.20
C ASP A 551 -10.13 -22.45 8.91
N TYR A 552 -10.16 -21.11 8.92
CA TYR A 552 -11.36 -20.32 8.61
C TYR A 552 -11.72 -20.45 7.13
N LYS A 553 -12.98 -20.81 6.81
CA LYS A 553 -13.36 -21.16 5.43
C LYS A 553 -13.75 -19.93 4.62
N GLU A 554 -13.36 -19.90 3.34
CA GLU A 554 -13.73 -18.84 2.39
C GLU A 554 -15.23 -18.53 2.34
N LYS A 555 -16.06 -19.58 2.39
CA LYS A 555 -17.53 -19.43 2.39
C LYS A 555 -18.02 -18.60 3.58
N ASP A 556 -17.36 -18.72 4.74
CA ASP A 556 -17.77 -18.05 5.97
C ASP A 556 -17.37 -16.57 5.90
N ILE A 557 -16.24 -16.26 5.26
CA ILE A 557 -15.81 -14.87 4.97
C ILE A 557 -16.78 -14.19 4.01
N LEU A 558 -17.14 -14.86 2.91
CA LEU A 558 -18.09 -14.31 1.94
C LEU A 558 -19.48 -14.10 2.56
N GLN A 559 -19.92 -15.01 3.44
CA GLN A 559 -21.15 -14.85 4.21
C GLN A 559 -21.06 -13.67 5.18
N LEU A 560 -19.95 -13.50 5.88
CA LEU A 560 -19.72 -12.36 6.77
C LEU A 560 -19.78 -11.04 6.00
N ILE A 561 -19.12 -10.95 4.84
CA ILE A 561 -19.19 -9.76 3.96
C ILE A 561 -20.65 -9.46 3.64
N GLN A 562 -21.41 -10.44 3.15
CA GLN A 562 -22.81 -10.27 2.78
C GLN A 562 -23.68 -9.85 3.98
N GLN A 563 -23.47 -10.45 5.15
CA GLN A 563 -24.21 -10.12 6.38
C GLN A 563 -23.95 -8.67 6.80
N VAL A 564 -22.67 -8.26 6.87
CA VAL A 564 -22.29 -6.90 7.26
C VAL A 564 -22.82 -5.87 6.26
N THR A 565 -22.73 -6.15 4.96
CA THR A 565 -23.10 -5.18 3.91
C THR A 565 -24.60 -5.16 3.61
N SER A 566 -25.37 -6.08 4.19
CA SER A 566 -26.84 -5.98 4.20
C SER A 566 -27.32 -4.78 5.03
N ASN A 567 -26.52 -4.33 6.00
CA ASN A 567 -26.76 -3.09 6.76
C ASN A 567 -26.56 -1.86 5.86
N ASN A 568 -27.53 -0.93 5.89
CA ASN A 568 -27.49 0.32 5.11
C ASN A 568 -26.20 1.14 5.32
N LYS A 569 -25.61 1.11 6.52
CA LYS A 569 -24.37 1.82 6.86
C LYS A 569 -23.17 1.34 6.04
N TYR A 570 -23.10 0.04 5.73
CA TYR A 570 -21.94 -0.60 5.07
C TYR A 570 -22.23 -1.11 3.66
N ARG A 571 -23.46 -0.94 3.16
CA ARG A 571 -23.89 -1.46 1.85
C ARG A 571 -22.99 -1.04 0.70
N SER A 572 -22.50 0.20 0.70
CA SER A 572 -21.60 0.72 -0.34
C SER A 572 -20.23 0.02 -0.37
N LEU A 573 -19.85 -0.66 0.71
CA LEU A 573 -18.55 -1.33 0.85
C LEU A 573 -18.53 -2.77 0.33
N GLU A 574 -19.67 -3.36 -0.06
CA GLU A 574 -19.74 -4.78 -0.44
C GLU A 574 -18.75 -5.12 -1.56
N LYS A 575 -18.77 -4.35 -2.65
CA LYS A 575 -17.88 -4.58 -3.78
C LYS A 575 -16.42 -4.40 -3.39
N LYS A 576 -16.11 -3.40 -2.56
CA LYS A 576 -14.75 -3.17 -2.06
C LYS A 576 -14.26 -4.34 -1.22
N ALA A 577 -15.05 -4.78 -0.24
CA ALA A 577 -14.73 -5.90 0.64
C ALA A 577 -14.51 -7.20 -0.13
N ARG A 578 -15.36 -7.49 -1.13
CA ARG A 578 -15.17 -8.63 -2.03
C ARG A 578 -13.90 -8.52 -2.88
N SER A 579 -13.55 -7.33 -3.38
CA SER A 579 -12.31 -7.13 -4.14
C SER A 579 -11.07 -7.37 -3.27
N ILE A 580 -11.07 -6.88 -2.02
CA ILE A 580 -9.99 -7.15 -1.06
C ILE A 580 -9.87 -8.66 -0.79
N PHE A 581 -11.00 -9.35 -0.61
CA PHE A 581 -11.00 -10.81 -0.50
C PHE A 581 -10.32 -11.49 -1.69
N TYR A 582 -10.63 -11.08 -2.92
CA TYR A 582 -10.01 -11.67 -4.11
C TYR A 582 -8.53 -11.29 -4.26
N ILE A 583 -8.10 -10.08 -3.88
CA ILE A 583 -6.67 -9.70 -3.86
C ILE A 583 -5.86 -10.74 -3.07
N ASN A 584 -6.39 -11.16 -1.92
CA ASN A 584 -5.71 -12.07 -1.01
C ASN A 584 -5.85 -13.55 -1.39
N THR A 585 -6.96 -13.94 -2.02
CA THR A 585 -7.27 -15.36 -2.30
C THR A 585 -6.86 -15.84 -3.69
N VAL A 586 -6.89 -14.96 -4.71
CA VAL A 586 -6.55 -15.34 -6.09
C VAL A 586 -5.13 -15.90 -6.22
N PRO A 587 -4.07 -15.32 -5.59
CA PRO A 587 -2.74 -15.91 -5.65
C PRO A 587 -2.68 -17.34 -5.11
N TYR A 588 -3.44 -17.62 -4.05
CA TYR A 588 -3.56 -18.98 -3.52
C TYR A 588 -4.33 -19.92 -4.46
N TYR A 589 -5.38 -19.46 -5.12
CA TYR A 589 -6.08 -20.24 -6.14
C TYR A 589 -5.16 -20.59 -7.32
N LEU A 590 -4.31 -19.66 -7.74
CA LEU A 590 -3.32 -19.91 -8.78
C LEU A 590 -2.32 -20.99 -8.35
N GLN A 591 -1.75 -20.86 -7.15
CA GLN A 591 -0.81 -21.85 -6.58
C GLN A 591 -1.42 -23.24 -6.44
N THR A 592 -2.71 -23.33 -6.12
CA THR A 592 -3.43 -24.60 -5.96
C THR A 592 -4.06 -25.13 -7.25
N GLY A 593 -3.88 -24.42 -8.38
CA GLY A 593 -4.41 -24.83 -9.68
C GLY A 593 -5.90 -24.60 -9.88
N ASN A 594 -6.57 -23.83 -9.01
CA ASN A 594 -8.00 -23.53 -9.13
C ASN A 594 -8.27 -22.35 -10.08
N TYR A 595 -7.99 -22.55 -11.38
CA TYR A 595 -8.09 -21.50 -12.41
C TYR A 595 -9.48 -20.90 -12.58
N ARG A 596 -10.54 -21.64 -12.25
CA ARG A 596 -11.91 -21.10 -12.27
C ARG A 596 -12.06 -19.97 -11.26
N LYS A 597 -11.61 -20.20 -10.02
CA LYS A 597 -11.67 -19.17 -8.98
C LYS A 597 -10.68 -18.03 -9.25
N VAL A 598 -9.54 -18.31 -9.87
CA VAL A 598 -8.62 -17.26 -10.36
C VAL A 598 -9.38 -16.33 -11.31
N LYS A 599 -10.00 -16.89 -12.36
CA LYS A 599 -10.77 -16.11 -13.33
C LYS A 599 -11.89 -15.31 -12.68
N GLU A 600 -12.69 -15.94 -11.83
CA GLU A 600 -13.79 -15.28 -11.12
C GLU A 600 -13.30 -14.07 -10.30
N GLY A 601 -12.24 -14.26 -9.51
CA GLY A 601 -11.69 -13.21 -8.66
C GLY A 601 -11.02 -12.08 -9.46
N VAL A 602 -10.25 -12.44 -10.49
CA VAL A 602 -9.63 -11.47 -11.41
C VAL A 602 -10.68 -10.62 -12.11
N ASP A 603 -11.73 -11.24 -12.68
CA ASP A 603 -12.80 -10.52 -13.38
C ASP A 603 -13.53 -9.57 -12.42
N PHE A 604 -13.83 -10.03 -11.20
CA PHE A 604 -14.49 -9.22 -10.19
C PHE A 604 -13.64 -8.01 -9.78
N MET A 605 -12.37 -8.25 -9.43
CA MET A 605 -11.43 -7.20 -9.05
C MET A 605 -11.22 -6.19 -10.16
N TYR A 606 -10.94 -6.67 -11.37
CA TYR A 606 -10.73 -5.82 -12.55
C TYR A 606 -11.93 -4.90 -12.76
N THR A 607 -13.14 -5.46 -12.74
CA THR A 607 -14.38 -4.69 -12.90
C THR A 607 -14.55 -3.64 -11.80
N TYR A 608 -14.30 -4.01 -10.54
CA TYR A 608 -14.41 -3.07 -9.42
C TYR A 608 -13.42 -1.92 -9.55
N TYR A 609 -12.11 -2.22 -9.67
CA TYR A 609 -11.07 -1.20 -9.64
C TYR A 609 -11.11 -0.30 -10.89
N THR A 610 -11.38 -0.84 -12.08
CA THR A 610 -11.47 0.00 -13.29
C THR A 610 -12.73 0.86 -13.35
N SER A 611 -13.75 0.54 -12.55
CA SER A 611 -14.94 1.40 -12.41
C SER A 611 -14.69 2.62 -11.50
N GLN A 612 -13.58 2.66 -10.76
CA GLN A 612 -13.25 3.76 -9.87
C GLN A 612 -12.41 4.83 -10.60
N PRO A 613 -12.88 6.10 -10.70
CA PRO A 613 -12.14 7.17 -11.37
C PRO A 613 -10.74 7.41 -10.79
N GLU A 614 -10.60 7.34 -9.47
CA GLU A 614 -9.33 7.54 -8.76
C GLU A 614 -8.29 6.48 -9.09
N VAL A 615 -8.70 5.26 -9.42
CA VAL A 615 -7.77 4.18 -9.76
C VAL A 615 -7.18 4.40 -11.14
N VAL A 616 -8.04 4.68 -12.13
CA VAL A 616 -7.64 4.80 -13.55
C VAL A 616 -6.81 6.06 -13.84
N THR A 617 -6.75 7.02 -12.91
CA THR A 617 -5.88 8.20 -13.01
C THR A 617 -4.74 8.21 -12.00
N ASN A 618 -4.70 7.28 -11.04
CA ASN A 618 -3.61 7.17 -10.07
C ASN A 618 -2.51 6.25 -10.60
N ARG A 619 -1.30 6.80 -10.72
CA ARG A 619 -0.11 6.09 -11.23
C ARG A 619 0.16 4.81 -10.47
N ASN A 620 0.26 4.89 -9.16
CA ASN A 620 0.69 3.77 -8.31
C ASN A 620 -0.37 2.68 -8.33
N THR A 621 -1.65 3.02 -8.14
CA THR A 621 -2.72 2.01 -8.12
C THR A 621 -2.90 1.35 -9.49
N SER A 622 -2.84 2.12 -10.59
CA SER A 622 -2.91 1.56 -11.95
C SER A 622 -1.76 0.59 -12.22
N LEU A 623 -0.53 0.95 -11.86
CA LEU A 623 0.64 0.10 -12.05
C LEU A 623 0.58 -1.16 -11.18
N GLN A 624 0.23 -1.04 -9.89
CA GLN A 624 0.07 -2.18 -8.99
C GLN A 624 -1.05 -3.13 -9.46
N LEU A 625 -2.17 -2.59 -9.93
CA LEU A 625 -3.25 -3.41 -10.49
C LEU A 625 -2.81 -4.13 -11.77
N ALA A 626 -2.13 -3.43 -12.68
CA ALA A 626 -1.61 -4.06 -13.89
C ALA A 626 -0.58 -5.15 -13.57
N ASN A 627 0.35 -4.92 -12.64
CA ASN A 627 1.34 -5.90 -12.21
C ASN A 627 0.68 -7.12 -11.55
N PHE A 628 -0.33 -6.91 -10.70
CA PHE A 628 -1.10 -8.01 -10.14
C PHE A 628 -1.79 -8.81 -11.24
N LEU A 629 -2.42 -8.15 -12.21
CA LEU A 629 -3.07 -8.82 -13.34
C LEU A 629 -2.07 -9.59 -14.21
N ILE A 630 -0.86 -9.07 -14.40
CA ILE A 630 0.23 -9.79 -15.10
C ILE A 630 0.63 -11.04 -14.32
N GLU A 631 0.79 -10.94 -13.00
CA GLU A 631 1.12 -12.07 -12.13
C GLU A 631 0.03 -13.14 -12.17
N MET A 632 -1.23 -12.73 -12.27
CA MET A 632 -2.39 -13.62 -12.45
C MET A 632 -2.63 -14.02 -13.91
N GLU A 633 -1.69 -13.71 -14.81
CA GLU A 633 -1.71 -14.05 -16.24
C GLU A 633 -2.91 -13.49 -17.03
N ALA A 634 -3.51 -12.43 -16.49
CA ALA A 634 -4.62 -11.68 -17.05
C ALA A 634 -4.11 -10.50 -17.90
N PHE A 635 -3.34 -10.81 -18.96
CA PHE A 635 -2.63 -9.82 -19.76
C PHE A 635 -3.54 -8.80 -20.45
N LYS A 636 -4.69 -9.24 -21.01
CA LYS A 636 -5.63 -8.32 -21.67
C LYS A 636 -6.21 -7.28 -20.70
N PRO A 637 -6.76 -7.66 -19.53
CA PRO A 637 -7.08 -6.71 -18.48
C PRO A 637 -5.92 -5.77 -18.10
N ALA A 638 -4.70 -6.30 -17.94
CA ALA A 638 -3.53 -5.48 -17.61
C ALA A 638 -3.22 -4.42 -18.70
N ILE A 639 -3.30 -4.80 -19.98
CA ILE A 639 -3.15 -3.85 -21.11
C ILE A 639 -4.19 -2.74 -21.01
N GLN A 640 -5.45 -3.11 -20.74
CA GLN A 640 -6.55 -2.14 -20.63
C GLN A 640 -6.35 -1.16 -19.47
N VAL A 641 -5.83 -1.61 -18.33
CA VAL A 641 -5.49 -0.72 -17.20
C VAL A 641 -4.44 0.31 -17.61
N LEU A 642 -3.32 -0.14 -18.20
CA LEU A 642 -2.23 0.75 -18.60
C LEU A 642 -2.65 1.70 -19.73
N ASP A 643 -3.39 1.22 -20.73
CA ASP A 643 -3.91 2.03 -21.83
C ASP A 643 -4.88 3.12 -21.34
N ASN A 644 -5.79 2.76 -20.43
CA ASN A 644 -6.72 3.72 -19.84
C ASN A 644 -6.00 4.82 -19.06
N TYR A 645 -4.93 4.47 -18.33
CA TYR A 645 -4.11 5.45 -17.62
C TYR A 645 -3.43 6.42 -18.61
N LEU A 646 -2.75 5.88 -19.63
CA LEU A 646 -2.02 6.67 -20.63
C LEU A 646 -2.92 7.61 -21.43
N LYS A 647 -4.19 7.24 -21.66
CA LYS A 647 -5.18 8.09 -22.36
C LYS A 647 -5.73 9.23 -21.50
N LYS A 648 -5.72 9.09 -20.17
CA LYS A 648 -6.39 10.03 -19.24
C LYS A 648 -5.43 10.93 -18.46
N THR A 649 -4.14 10.69 -18.58
CA THR A 649 -3.13 11.37 -17.74
C THR A 649 -1.98 11.92 -18.60
N ALA A 650 -1.10 12.71 -17.98
CA ALA A 650 0.13 13.13 -18.63
C ALA A 650 1.02 11.93 -18.94
N PHE A 651 1.91 12.08 -19.93
CA PHE A 651 2.81 11.01 -20.34
C PHE A 651 3.69 10.52 -19.17
N ASP A 652 3.71 9.21 -18.99
CA ASP A 652 4.52 8.51 -17.99
C ASP A 652 5.38 7.45 -18.70
N GLU A 653 6.70 7.64 -18.68
CA GLU A 653 7.62 6.76 -19.43
C GLU A 653 7.66 5.32 -18.87
N ASP A 654 7.45 5.13 -17.57
CA ASP A 654 7.47 3.80 -16.95
C ASP A 654 6.24 3.00 -17.35
N ILE A 655 5.06 3.61 -17.25
CA ILE A 655 3.80 2.98 -17.65
C ILE A 655 3.78 2.74 -19.16
N TYR A 656 4.30 3.68 -19.96
CA TYR A 656 4.39 3.49 -21.40
C TYR A 656 5.35 2.36 -21.78
N ALA A 657 6.52 2.27 -21.14
CA ALA A 657 7.46 1.17 -21.36
C ALA A 657 6.84 -0.18 -20.98
N GLN A 658 6.14 -0.27 -19.84
CA GLN A 658 5.44 -1.48 -19.43
C GLN A 658 4.32 -1.86 -20.39
N TYR A 659 3.54 -0.87 -20.87
CA TYR A 659 2.51 -1.07 -21.88
C TYR A 659 3.09 -1.64 -23.18
N LEU A 660 4.19 -1.08 -23.69
CA LEU A 660 4.87 -1.56 -24.89
C LEU A 660 5.33 -3.02 -24.75
N LYS A 661 5.95 -3.36 -23.61
CA LYS A 661 6.33 -4.74 -23.29
C LYS A 661 5.12 -5.68 -23.36
N LEU A 662 4.00 -5.26 -22.75
CA LEU A 662 2.80 -6.08 -22.58
C LEU A 662 2.03 -6.31 -23.88
N ILE A 663 1.86 -5.29 -24.74
CA ILE A 663 1.13 -5.46 -25.99
C ILE A 663 1.81 -6.45 -26.95
N PHE A 664 3.13 -6.62 -26.86
CA PHE A 664 3.85 -7.61 -27.68
C PHE A 664 3.43 -9.06 -27.40
N ILE A 665 2.90 -9.38 -26.21
CA ILE A 665 2.35 -10.71 -25.92
C ILE A 665 1.19 -11.03 -26.86
N HIS A 666 0.38 -10.04 -27.22
CA HIS A 666 -0.84 -10.30 -27.96
C HIS A 666 -0.52 -10.68 -29.42
N PRO A 667 -1.14 -11.75 -29.98
CA PRO A 667 -0.79 -12.28 -31.31
C PRO A 667 -0.89 -11.26 -32.45
N ASP A 668 -1.72 -10.22 -32.27
CA ASP A 668 -1.81 -9.13 -33.23
C ASP A 668 -0.59 -8.21 -33.30
N TYR A 669 0.38 -8.30 -32.40
CA TYR A 669 1.55 -7.42 -32.44
C TYR A 669 2.83 -8.18 -32.75
N GLN A 670 2.82 -9.50 -32.54
CA GLN A 670 3.96 -10.35 -32.80
C GLN A 670 4.38 -10.28 -34.28
N GLN A 671 5.63 -9.85 -34.52
CA GLN A 671 6.24 -9.75 -35.85
C GLN A 671 5.51 -8.83 -36.85
N LYS A 672 4.63 -7.92 -36.39
CA LYS A 672 4.03 -6.92 -37.29
C LYS A 672 4.95 -5.72 -37.43
N ARG A 673 5.21 -5.31 -38.68
CA ARG A 673 5.98 -4.08 -38.98
C ARG A 673 5.37 -2.82 -38.35
N VAL A 674 4.06 -2.80 -38.09
CA VAL A 674 3.40 -1.71 -37.34
C VAL A 674 4.01 -1.57 -35.95
N TYR A 675 4.20 -2.69 -35.25
CA TYR A 675 4.68 -2.70 -33.89
C TYR A 675 6.18 -2.36 -33.80
N THR A 676 6.99 -2.84 -34.75
CA THR A 676 8.42 -2.50 -34.80
C THR A 676 8.63 -1.02 -35.08
N LYS A 677 7.81 -0.41 -35.93
CA LYS A 677 7.78 1.05 -36.12
C LYS A 677 7.36 1.79 -34.86
N LEU A 678 6.31 1.33 -34.17
CA LEU A 678 5.90 1.90 -32.87
C LEU A 678 7.06 1.89 -31.86
N LEU A 679 7.86 0.82 -31.82
CA LEU A 679 9.04 0.75 -30.96
C LEU A 679 10.13 1.75 -31.36
N ILE A 680 10.39 1.92 -32.66
CA ILE A 680 11.34 2.95 -33.14
C ILE A 680 10.84 4.35 -32.74
N GLU A 681 9.56 4.64 -32.96
CA GLU A 681 8.93 5.93 -32.58
C GLU A 681 8.96 6.15 -31.07
N ALA A 682 8.79 5.10 -30.26
CA ALA A 682 8.87 5.18 -28.81
C ALA A 682 10.24 5.67 -28.30
N SER A 683 11.32 5.52 -29.08
CA SER A 683 12.65 6.06 -28.73
C SER A 683 12.71 7.59 -28.66
N GLN A 684 11.72 8.28 -29.23
CA GLN A 684 11.59 9.73 -29.15
C GLN A 684 10.87 10.17 -27.87
N LYS A 685 10.12 9.26 -27.22
CA LYS A 685 9.33 9.54 -26.02
C LYS A 685 9.98 9.02 -24.75
N LEU A 686 10.72 7.92 -24.84
CA LEU A 686 11.41 7.29 -23.72
C LEU A 686 12.84 7.83 -23.58
N SER A 687 13.35 7.92 -22.35
CA SER A 687 14.78 8.13 -22.14
C SER A 687 15.62 7.01 -22.80
N PRO A 688 16.86 7.28 -23.25
CA PRO A 688 17.68 6.28 -23.94
C PRO A 688 17.85 4.97 -23.15
N ALA A 689 18.09 5.07 -21.83
CA ALA A 689 18.19 3.91 -20.95
C ALA A 689 16.88 3.11 -20.91
N LYS A 690 15.74 3.79 -20.73
CA LYS A 690 14.41 3.16 -20.68
C LYS A 690 14.05 2.44 -21.97
N TRP A 691 14.38 3.07 -23.11
CA TRP A 691 14.13 2.47 -24.43
C TRP A 691 14.99 1.22 -24.64
N CYS A 692 16.28 1.27 -24.32
CA CYS A 692 17.16 0.10 -24.40
C CYS A 692 16.74 -1.02 -23.43
N ASP A 693 16.23 -0.67 -22.24
CA ASP A 693 15.69 -1.60 -21.25
C ASP A 693 14.43 -2.35 -21.70
N LEU A 694 13.77 -1.92 -22.78
CA LEU A 694 12.71 -2.71 -23.41
C LEU A 694 13.21 -4.07 -23.91
N PHE A 695 14.51 -4.16 -24.26
CA PHE A 695 15.12 -5.32 -24.91
C PHE A 695 16.22 -5.99 -24.07
N MET A 696 16.81 -5.30 -23.10
CA MET A 696 17.96 -5.81 -22.32
C MET A 696 17.64 -6.10 -20.87
N GLY A 697 16.67 -5.39 -20.30
CA GLY A 697 16.33 -5.48 -18.89
C GLY A 697 15.75 -6.84 -18.51
N GLU A 698 15.57 -7.03 -17.21
CA GLU A 698 14.62 -8.04 -16.76
C GLU A 698 13.23 -7.70 -17.30
N CYS A 699 12.42 -8.71 -17.58
CA CYS A 699 11.05 -8.52 -18.05
C CYS A 699 11.01 -7.73 -19.38
N ARG A 700 11.56 -8.33 -20.45
CA ARG A 700 11.85 -7.68 -21.75
C ARG A 700 10.95 -8.19 -22.87
N ILE A 701 10.81 -7.39 -23.92
CA ILE A 701 10.26 -7.84 -25.20
C ILE A 701 11.12 -9.00 -25.72
N ASN A 702 10.48 -10.04 -26.27
CA ASN A 702 11.21 -11.18 -26.84
C ASN A 702 12.17 -10.68 -27.92
N PHE A 703 13.44 -11.04 -27.83
CA PHE A 703 14.49 -10.60 -28.77
C PHE A 703 14.21 -10.98 -30.23
N GLN A 704 13.31 -11.94 -30.49
CA GLN A 704 12.86 -12.26 -31.85
C GLN A 704 12.06 -11.12 -32.49
N VAL A 705 11.71 -10.06 -31.76
CA VAL A 705 11.24 -8.79 -32.36
C VAL A 705 12.28 -8.21 -33.35
N PHE A 706 13.56 -8.54 -33.17
CA PHE A 706 14.66 -8.21 -34.06
C PHE A 706 14.76 -9.08 -35.31
N ASP A 707 13.78 -9.95 -35.60
CA ASP A 707 13.61 -10.47 -36.97
C ASP A 707 13.29 -9.31 -37.96
N ASP A 708 12.85 -8.15 -37.45
CA ASP A 708 12.83 -6.87 -38.16
C ASP A 708 14.22 -6.21 -38.12
N GLU A 709 14.88 -6.19 -39.27
CA GLU A 709 16.25 -5.70 -39.42
C GLU A 709 16.37 -4.17 -39.21
N GLU A 710 15.33 -3.41 -39.52
CA GLU A 710 15.27 -1.95 -39.34
C GLU A 710 15.32 -1.63 -37.83
N LEU A 711 14.44 -2.26 -37.04
CA LEU A 711 14.43 -2.12 -35.58
C LEU A 711 15.73 -2.60 -34.95
N ARG A 712 16.27 -3.75 -35.39
CA ARG A 712 17.53 -4.29 -34.86
C ARG A 712 18.69 -3.33 -35.09
N SER A 713 18.81 -2.80 -36.30
CA SER A 713 19.90 -1.88 -36.66
C SER A 713 19.83 -0.61 -35.84
N PHE A 714 18.61 -0.04 -35.72
CA PHE A 714 18.33 1.11 -34.88
C PHE A 714 18.68 0.86 -33.41
N TYR A 715 18.31 -0.31 -32.87
CA TYR A 715 18.69 -0.73 -31.52
C TYR A 715 20.20 -0.81 -31.33
N CYS A 716 20.91 -1.47 -32.25
CA CYS A 716 22.36 -1.63 -32.15
C CYS A 716 23.12 -0.31 -32.22
N GLU A 717 22.62 0.66 -32.98
CA GLU A 717 23.18 2.01 -33.03
C GLU A 717 22.88 2.78 -31.73
N LYS A 718 21.59 2.80 -31.33
CA LYS A 718 21.11 3.61 -30.20
C LYS A 718 21.64 3.14 -28.85
N CYS A 719 21.80 1.84 -28.66
CA CYS A 719 22.18 1.23 -27.39
C CYS A 719 23.68 0.88 -27.27
N ALA A 720 24.50 1.15 -28.29
CA ALA A 720 25.91 0.77 -28.34
C ALA A 720 26.73 1.18 -27.09
N GLY A 721 26.43 2.35 -26.50
CA GLY A 721 27.12 2.88 -25.32
C GLY A 721 26.57 2.44 -23.96
N ILE A 722 25.45 1.70 -23.92
CA ILE A 722 24.75 1.31 -22.68
C ILE A 722 25.01 -0.18 -22.33
N GLY A 723 25.60 -0.93 -23.26
CA GLY A 723 25.76 -2.39 -23.20
C GLY A 723 24.75 -3.07 -24.13
N ASN A 724 25.06 -4.29 -24.60
CA ASN A 724 24.25 -5.01 -25.61
C ASN A 724 23.82 -6.42 -25.17
N GLU A 725 23.94 -6.74 -23.88
CA GLU A 725 23.64 -8.08 -23.35
C GLU A 725 22.38 -8.05 -22.47
N ALA A 726 21.51 -9.05 -22.65
CA ALA A 726 20.37 -9.24 -21.77
C ALA A 726 20.84 -9.56 -20.34
N LYS A 727 20.12 -9.08 -19.33
CA LYS A 727 20.34 -9.44 -17.92
C LYS A 727 19.35 -10.55 -17.52
N GLN A 728 19.84 -11.63 -16.89
CA GLN A 728 18.96 -12.67 -16.34
C GLN A 728 18.36 -12.20 -15.02
N LYS A 729 17.09 -12.54 -14.80
CA LYS A 729 16.53 -12.60 -13.44
C LYS A 729 17.18 -13.78 -12.74
N THR A 730 17.96 -13.54 -11.69
CA THR A 730 18.27 -14.60 -10.71
C THR A 730 16.94 -15.05 -10.11
N LYS A 731 16.47 -16.23 -10.52
CA LYS A 731 15.27 -16.85 -9.95
C LYS A 731 15.53 -17.35 -8.54
#